data_AF-A0A5A7S4N8-F1
#
_entry.id   AF-A0A5A7S4N8-F1
#
_cell.length_a   1.000
_cell.length_b   1.000
_cell.length_c   1.000
_cell.angle_alpha   90.00
_cell.angle_beta   90.00
_cell.angle_gamma   90.00
#
_symmetry.space_group_name_H-M   'P 1'
#
loop_
_entity.id
_entity.type
_entity.pdbx_description
1 polymer ?
#
loop_
_entity_poly.entity_id
_entity_poly.type
_entity_poly.pdbx_seq_one_letter_code
_entity_poly.pdbx_strand_id
1 'polypeptide(L)'
;MKKIIVLLLTLLLTISLSHAKIDLAIEWIKAERIVGEGEIVEIKAKVLNLGESTSFTISFYYDSIDPEHLIARKHYDSINVYRIPSVKWDTKDLIGDHTIIAYVEDGYKENNYAFYNISIVETKPDENERKIMICEVYYYARPNRNNEYICIANSGERKVNMEGWYLTTEPWERADEQNKIILPDVELNCSEKIYITQNGSSFKIETGFEADFEWYNCSHVPDIEREGRFVLPNHGGIVCLKDKYNHSIDVVVYGDVSYSDGWIGEAVKNVDKGVVLKRKDFVDTNTSKDWERSIIGQSEFPSFRGKAYRAIAFCSPDCSYDVISKELVNISEIKLNLYMFTDPFLADLLNKTNAEMKILLDGNVIGGLPMEERYIAWMLSKKGEVRYMMANEEEGVYKRYKYNHAKYAIIDGKKCIIESANWVKNGVPIDNSYGNREWGVLIENESLADYLSTVFLYDWNPSFQDSIPFDEKSFTHGRPPEDFSMNYFIPKGDYVAKFSPLYLNSSFNFTVIVAPDNAEEEILHLLDTAEKEILVEQAYIEKDWEDGINPLLEKLIEKNESGVRVKIILNYNPAYYSTNKMNEETCDFLKNIDVKLQKELNIHNKGVIVDGEKVLISSINWGENSIRRNREVGIIIESEEMAEYFEKIFWYDWNYKFEEKAGYEKIFVFAIFIITFLLIYLHWRK
;
A
#
# COMPACT_ATOMS: atom_id res chain seq x y z
N MET A 1 -61.72 -43.73 -41.23
CA MET A 1 -63.19 -43.76 -41.44
C MET A 1 -63.89 -43.90 -40.09
N LYS A 2 -64.71 -42.89 -39.74
CA LYS A 2 -65.96 -42.88 -38.92
C LYS A 2 -65.98 -43.70 -37.59
N LYS A 3 -66.12 -43.09 -36.39
CA LYS A 3 -67.35 -42.53 -35.75
C LYS A 3 -68.53 -43.55 -35.81
N ILE A 4 -69.32 -43.94 -34.79
CA ILE A 4 -69.61 -43.46 -33.41
C ILE A 4 -70.77 -44.36 -32.85
N ILE A 5 -70.77 -44.69 -31.53
CA ILE A 5 -71.92 -44.79 -30.55
C ILE A 5 -73.00 -45.91 -30.78
N VAL A 6 -73.44 -46.75 -29.81
CA VAL A 6 -74.37 -46.58 -28.64
C VAL A 6 -74.38 -47.90 -27.80
N LEU A 7 -74.08 -47.90 -26.48
CA LEU A 7 -74.98 -48.10 -25.29
C LEU A 7 -76.05 -49.22 -25.45
N LEU A 8 -76.40 -50.16 -24.56
CA LEU A 8 -76.48 -50.33 -23.08
C LEU A 8 -76.87 -51.85 -22.90
N LEU A 9 -76.52 -52.66 -21.89
CA LEU A 9 -77.03 -52.68 -20.50
C LEU A 9 -76.47 -53.94 -19.76
N THR A 10 -75.86 -53.75 -18.58
CA THR A 10 -75.88 -54.59 -17.33
C THR A 10 -75.31 -56.03 -17.34
N LEU A 11 -74.62 -56.57 -16.32
CA LEU A 11 -74.45 -56.27 -14.89
C LEU A 11 -73.25 -57.12 -14.34
N LEU A 12 -72.70 -56.74 -13.18
CA LEU A 12 -71.83 -57.53 -12.27
C LEU A 12 -70.33 -57.65 -12.60
N LEU A 13 -69.51 -56.71 -12.12
CA LEU A 13 -68.78 -56.87 -10.85
C LEU A 13 -68.10 -55.54 -10.51
N THR A 14 -68.64 -54.84 -9.50
CA THR A 14 -67.95 -53.77 -8.80
C THR A 14 -66.84 -54.38 -7.95
N ILE A 15 -65.59 -54.25 -8.41
CA ILE A 15 -64.45 -54.19 -7.49
C ILE A 15 -63.98 -52.74 -7.58
N SER A 16 -64.38 -51.93 -6.60
CA SER A 16 -63.67 -50.69 -6.34
C SER A 16 -62.23 -51.06 -5.99
N LEU A 17 -61.28 -50.77 -6.87
CA LEU A 17 -59.90 -50.59 -6.46
C LEU A 17 -59.90 -49.40 -5.49
N SER A 18 -59.95 -49.71 -4.19
CA SER A 18 -59.68 -48.73 -3.15
C SER A 18 -58.26 -48.22 -3.39
N HIS A 19 -58.13 -47.01 -3.91
CA HIS A 19 -56.87 -46.31 -3.86
C HIS A 19 -56.53 -46.18 -2.38
N ALA A 20 -55.36 -46.69 -1.98
CA ALA A 20 -54.76 -46.41 -0.69
C ALA A 20 -54.84 -44.89 -0.48
N LYS A 21 -55.68 -44.47 0.45
CA LYS A 21 -55.95 -43.06 0.69
C LYS A 21 -54.84 -42.56 1.59
N ILE A 22 -53.91 -41.81 1.01
CA ILE A 22 -52.92 -41.03 1.75
C ILE A 22 -53.71 -40.05 2.63
N ASP A 23 -53.54 -40.17 3.95
CA ASP A 23 -54.22 -39.35 4.96
C ASP A 23 -53.18 -38.98 6.02
N LEU A 24 -52.78 -37.71 6.02
CA LEU A 24 -51.75 -37.17 6.90
C LEU A 24 -52.34 -36.03 7.73
N ALA A 25 -52.00 -36.02 9.02
CA ALA A 25 -52.43 -34.94 9.91
C ALA A 25 -51.23 -34.29 10.60
N ILE A 26 -51.26 -32.97 10.75
CA ILE A 26 -50.26 -32.25 11.55
C ILE A 26 -50.82 -32.07 12.96
N GLU A 27 -50.23 -32.75 13.94
CA GLU A 27 -50.72 -32.75 15.33
C GLU A 27 -50.31 -31.49 16.09
N TRP A 28 -49.07 -31.04 15.90
CA TRP A 28 -48.56 -29.82 16.53
C TRP A 28 -47.36 -29.26 15.77
N ILE A 29 -47.09 -27.97 16.01
CA ILE A 29 -45.84 -27.28 15.69
C ILE A 29 -45.21 -26.83 17.01
N LYS A 30 -43.89 -26.85 17.08
CA LYS A 30 -43.09 -26.38 18.21
C LYS A 30 -41.92 -25.54 17.71
N ALA A 31 -41.82 -24.32 18.20
CA ALA A 31 -40.72 -23.38 17.99
C ALA A 31 -40.55 -22.54 19.27
N GLU A 32 -39.50 -21.73 19.35
CA GLU A 32 -39.41 -20.70 20.39
C GLU A 32 -40.51 -19.64 20.17
N ARG A 33 -41.05 -19.10 21.27
CA ARG A 33 -42.22 -18.22 21.20
C ARG A 33 -41.84 -16.75 20.97
N ILE A 34 -40.70 -16.32 21.50
CA ILE A 34 -40.19 -14.96 21.39
C ILE A 34 -38.72 -15.09 21.02
N VAL A 35 -38.33 -14.48 19.91
CA VAL A 35 -36.97 -14.51 19.34
C VAL A 35 -36.62 -13.12 18.83
N GLY A 36 -35.34 -12.82 18.71
CA GLY A 36 -34.85 -11.61 18.05
C GLY A 36 -34.92 -11.71 16.53
N GLU A 37 -35.04 -10.57 15.85
CA GLU A 37 -34.81 -10.45 14.40
C GLU A 37 -33.41 -11.00 14.08
N GLY A 38 -33.32 -11.83 13.05
CA GLY A 38 -32.07 -12.47 12.61
C GLY A 38 -31.58 -13.65 13.46
N GLU A 39 -32.33 -14.09 14.48
CA GLU A 39 -32.07 -15.37 15.15
C GLU A 39 -32.52 -16.56 14.30
N ILE A 40 -31.81 -17.69 14.45
CA ILE A 40 -32.16 -18.95 13.79
C ILE A 40 -33.12 -19.76 14.67
N VAL A 41 -34.36 -19.90 14.22
CA VAL A 41 -35.42 -20.62 14.93
C VAL A 41 -35.52 -22.06 14.43
N GLU A 42 -35.39 -23.03 15.33
CA GLU A 42 -35.69 -24.44 15.01
C GLU A 42 -37.20 -24.70 15.12
N ILE A 43 -37.83 -25.01 13.99
CA ILE A 43 -39.26 -25.32 13.88
C ILE A 43 -39.45 -26.81 13.71
N LYS A 44 -40.17 -27.43 14.64
CA LYS A 44 -40.55 -28.85 14.58
C LYS A 44 -42.05 -28.99 14.35
N ALA A 45 -42.46 -29.93 13.52
CA ALA A 45 -43.86 -30.35 13.43
C ALA A 45 -43.98 -31.85 13.69
N LYS A 46 -45.09 -32.31 14.26
CA LYS A 46 -45.40 -33.74 14.33
C LYS A 46 -46.46 -34.10 13.31
N VAL A 47 -46.08 -34.94 12.36
CA VAL A 47 -46.96 -35.46 11.31
C VAL A 47 -47.38 -36.87 11.67
N LEU A 48 -48.67 -37.13 11.68
CA LEU A 48 -49.28 -38.44 11.91
C LEU A 48 -49.65 -39.07 10.57
N ASN A 49 -49.43 -40.38 10.45
CA ASN A 49 -49.99 -41.18 9.38
C ASN A 49 -51.33 -41.78 9.82
N LEU A 50 -52.41 -41.40 9.16
CA LEU A 50 -53.76 -41.91 9.43
C LEU A 50 -54.22 -42.93 8.36
N GLY A 51 -53.40 -43.14 7.32
CA GLY A 51 -53.65 -44.06 6.22
C GLY A 51 -52.51 -45.08 6.01
N GLU A 52 -52.22 -45.39 4.74
CA GLU A 52 -51.12 -46.30 4.39
C GLU A 52 -49.77 -45.56 4.35
N SER A 53 -48.70 -46.26 4.72
CA SER A 53 -47.33 -45.70 4.67
C SER A 53 -46.96 -45.30 3.25
N THR A 54 -46.71 -44.00 3.05
CA THR A 54 -46.34 -43.40 1.76
C THR A 54 -45.20 -42.40 1.93
N SER A 55 -44.52 -42.04 0.83
CA SER A 55 -43.70 -40.84 0.80
C SER A 55 -44.56 -39.59 0.93
N PHE A 56 -44.01 -38.55 1.54
CA PHE A 56 -44.71 -37.27 1.71
C PHE A 56 -43.72 -36.11 1.79
N THR A 57 -44.23 -34.91 1.51
CA THR A 57 -43.48 -33.66 1.67
C THR A 57 -44.24 -32.75 2.63
N ILE A 58 -43.53 -32.22 3.62
CA ILE A 58 -44.04 -31.14 4.47
C ILE A 58 -43.39 -29.83 4.03
N SER A 59 -44.19 -28.77 3.98
CA SER A 59 -43.74 -27.40 3.75
C SER A 59 -44.00 -26.58 5.00
N PHE A 60 -43.09 -25.69 5.33
CA PHE A 60 -43.22 -24.70 6.40
C PHE A 60 -43.27 -23.32 5.78
N TYR A 61 -44.20 -22.48 6.23
CA TYR A 61 -44.39 -21.11 5.80
C TYR A 61 -44.53 -20.19 7.03
N TYR A 62 -44.47 -18.88 6.83
CA TYR A 62 -44.91 -17.89 7.81
C TYR A 62 -46.01 -17.01 7.21
N ASP A 63 -47.06 -16.69 7.95
CA ASP A 63 -48.19 -15.80 7.60
C ASP A 63 -49.09 -16.22 6.42
N SER A 64 -48.53 -16.66 5.30
CA SER A 64 -49.27 -17.06 4.08
C SER A 64 -48.65 -18.32 3.41
N ILE A 65 -49.48 -19.11 2.74
CA ILE A 65 -49.03 -20.31 1.99
C ILE A 65 -48.76 -19.91 0.54
N ASP A 66 -47.61 -19.30 0.31
CA ASP A 66 -47.14 -18.89 -1.02
C ASP A 66 -45.60 -18.95 -1.10
N PRO A 67 -45.00 -18.79 -2.30
CA PRO A 67 -43.55 -18.89 -2.45
C PRO A 67 -42.74 -17.82 -1.70
N GLU A 68 -43.28 -16.62 -1.46
CA GLU A 68 -42.56 -15.53 -0.76
C GLU A 68 -42.44 -15.81 0.75
N HIS A 69 -43.38 -16.57 1.27
CA HIS A 69 -43.49 -16.92 2.68
C HIS A 69 -42.96 -18.32 3.02
N LEU A 70 -42.41 -19.04 2.03
CA LEU A 70 -41.89 -20.39 2.22
C LEU A 70 -40.61 -20.37 3.05
N ILE A 71 -40.65 -21.01 4.22
CA ILE A 71 -39.47 -21.23 5.07
C ILE A 71 -38.62 -22.37 4.52
N ALA A 72 -39.23 -23.56 4.35
CA ALA A 72 -38.51 -24.75 3.90
C ALA A 72 -39.47 -25.88 3.50
N ARG A 73 -38.95 -26.87 2.76
CA ARG A 73 -39.63 -28.15 2.47
C ARG A 73 -38.79 -29.33 2.90
N LYS A 74 -39.41 -30.38 3.44
CA LYS A 74 -38.75 -31.67 3.71
C LYS A 74 -39.51 -32.83 3.10
N HIS A 75 -38.80 -33.64 2.34
CA HIS A 75 -39.30 -34.88 1.76
C HIS A 75 -38.91 -36.08 2.61
N TYR A 76 -39.81 -37.06 2.71
CA TYR A 76 -39.56 -38.34 3.36
C TYR A 76 -40.11 -39.47 2.49
N ASP A 77 -39.33 -40.54 2.34
CA ASP A 77 -39.71 -41.69 1.51
C ASP A 77 -40.85 -42.53 2.14
N SER A 78 -41.04 -42.44 3.46
CA SER A 78 -42.10 -43.16 4.17
C SER A 78 -42.40 -42.58 5.55
N ILE A 79 -43.65 -42.82 5.99
CA ILE A 79 -44.13 -42.57 7.35
C ILE A 79 -44.96 -43.77 7.83
N ASN A 80 -44.54 -44.40 8.94
CA ASN A 80 -45.25 -45.56 9.49
C ASN A 80 -46.38 -45.12 10.44
N VAL A 81 -46.02 -44.57 11.61
CA VAL A 81 -46.97 -44.06 12.61
C VAL A 81 -46.94 -42.54 12.68
N TYR A 82 -45.76 -41.95 12.89
CA TYR A 82 -45.55 -40.52 12.88
C TYR A 82 -44.12 -40.18 12.47
N ARG A 83 -43.89 -38.93 12.09
CA ARG A 83 -42.57 -38.31 11.86
C ARG A 83 -42.53 -36.94 12.55
N ILE A 84 -41.33 -36.49 12.93
CA ILE A 84 -41.13 -35.14 13.46
C ILE A 84 -40.15 -34.40 12.55
N PRO A 85 -40.62 -33.81 11.43
CA PRO A 85 -39.79 -32.92 10.64
C PRO A 85 -39.33 -31.71 11.45
N SER A 86 -38.07 -31.31 11.24
CA SER A 86 -37.46 -30.13 11.84
C SER A 86 -36.83 -29.27 10.74
N VAL A 87 -37.05 -27.96 10.73
CA VAL A 87 -36.41 -27.01 9.81
C VAL A 87 -35.84 -25.84 10.61
N LYS A 88 -34.86 -25.15 10.05
CA LYS A 88 -34.30 -23.92 10.62
C LYS A 88 -34.79 -22.73 9.81
N TRP A 89 -35.21 -21.68 10.49
CA TRP A 89 -35.70 -20.44 9.90
C TRP A 89 -34.85 -19.28 10.36
N ASP A 90 -34.30 -18.52 9.41
CA ASP A 90 -33.64 -17.25 9.68
C ASP A 90 -34.68 -16.14 9.69
N THR A 91 -34.80 -15.46 10.83
CA THR A 91 -35.80 -14.41 11.04
C THR A 91 -35.32 -13.02 10.62
N LYS A 92 -34.22 -12.95 9.86
CA LYS A 92 -33.70 -11.70 9.31
C LYS A 92 -34.80 -10.93 8.56
N ASP A 93 -34.83 -9.61 8.77
CA ASP A 93 -35.76 -8.66 8.15
C ASP A 93 -37.24 -8.83 8.53
N LEU A 94 -37.54 -9.59 9.60
CA LEU A 94 -38.90 -9.79 10.12
C LEU A 94 -39.03 -9.22 11.54
N ILE A 95 -40.10 -8.47 11.80
CA ILE A 95 -40.41 -7.89 13.12
C ILE A 95 -41.91 -7.98 13.37
N GLY A 96 -42.28 -8.32 14.60
CA GLY A 96 -43.67 -8.35 15.05
C GLY A 96 -44.19 -9.77 15.25
N ASP A 97 -45.52 -9.89 15.28
CA ASP A 97 -46.19 -11.17 15.49
C ASP A 97 -46.43 -11.86 14.15
N HIS A 98 -45.92 -13.09 14.02
CA HIS A 98 -46.04 -13.94 12.84
C HIS A 98 -46.68 -15.27 13.18
N THR A 99 -47.23 -15.94 12.16
CA THR A 99 -47.83 -17.27 12.29
C THR A 99 -47.06 -18.29 11.45
N ILE A 100 -46.36 -19.22 12.09
CA ILE A 100 -45.76 -20.37 11.40
C ILE A 100 -46.87 -21.32 10.95
N ILE A 101 -46.83 -21.72 9.69
CA ILE A 101 -47.76 -22.66 9.08
C ILE A 101 -46.98 -23.89 8.65
N ALA A 102 -47.31 -25.06 9.18
CA ALA A 102 -46.85 -26.32 8.62
C ALA A 102 -47.96 -26.89 7.73
N TYR A 103 -47.61 -27.42 6.55
CA TYR A 103 -48.56 -27.90 5.55
C TYR A 103 -48.06 -29.19 4.88
N VAL A 104 -48.91 -30.20 4.77
CA VAL A 104 -48.70 -31.41 3.98
C VAL A 104 -49.74 -31.47 2.87
N GLU A 105 -49.34 -31.78 1.63
CA GLU A 105 -50.30 -31.93 0.53
C GLU A 105 -50.80 -33.39 0.49
N ASP A 106 -52.08 -33.58 0.79
CA ASP A 106 -52.76 -34.87 0.69
C ASP A 106 -54.18 -34.72 0.11
N GLY A 107 -54.89 -35.84 -0.05
CA GLY A 107 -56.27 -35.86 -0.55
C GLY A 107 -57.33 -35.32 0.42
N TYR A 108 -56.94 -34.88 1.63
CA TYR A 108 -57.83 -34.57 2.75
C TYR A 108 -57.54 -33.22 3.39
N LYS A 109 -58.28 -32.20 2.94
CA LYS A 109 -58.01 -30.78 3.26
C LYS A 109 -58.22 -30.35 4.71
N GLU A 110 -58.81 -31.17 5.58
CA GLU A 110 -59.25 -30.71 6.92
C GLU A 110 -58.15 -30.76 7.99
N ASN A 111 -57.14 -31.64 7.86
CA ASN A 111 -56.13 -31.87 8.91
C ASN A 111 -54.69 -31.63 8.45
N ASN A 112 -54.52 -31.06 7.26
CA ASN A 112 -53.24 -31.05 6.56
C ASN A 112 -52.39 -29.80 6.84
N TYR A 113 -52.85 -28.92 7.73
CA TYR A 113 -52.09 -27.78 8.23
C TYR A 113 -52.17 -27.64 9.76
N ALA A 114 -51.16 -27.00 10.34
CA ALA A 114 -51.18 -26.51 11.72
C ALA A 114 -50.57 -25.10 11.79
N PHE A 115 -50.86 -24.38 12.87
CA PHE A 115 -50.41 -23.01 13.08
C PHE A 115 -49.66 -22.86 14.41
N TYR A 116 -48.67 -21.98 14.47
CA TYR A 116 -47.96 -21.63 15.69
C TYR A 116 -47.56 -20.15 15.67
N ASN A 117 -47.95 -19.40 16.69
CA ASN A 117 -47.64 -17.97 16.77
C ASN A 117 -46.25 -17.75 17.38
N ILE A 118 -45.51 -16.82 16.80
CA ILE A 118 -44.18 -16.40 17.22
C ILE A 118 -44.10 -14.88 17.19
N SER A 119 -43.40 -14.29 18.15
CA SER A 119 -43.13 -12.84 18.20
C SER A 119 -41.64 -12.60 17.96
N ILE A 120 -41.32 -11.79 16.96
CA ILE A 120 -39.95 -11.44 16.57
C ILE A 120 -39.68 -10.00 17.04
N VAL A 121 -38.69 -9.83 17.92
CA VAL A 121 -38.34 -8.53 18.52
C VAL A 121 -37.19 -7.87 17.75
N GLU A 122 -37.23 -6.54 17.63
CA GLU A 122 -36.17 -5.78 16.97
C GLU A 122 -34.84 -5.91 17.72
N THR A 123 -33.79 -6.28 17.00
CA THR A 123 -32.42 -6.49 17.49
C THR A 123 -31.40 -5.72 16.67
N LYS A 124 -31.87 -4.77 15.84
CA LYS A 124 -31.01 -4.00 14.93
C LYS A 124 -29.95 -3.22 15.68
N PRO A 125 -28.73 -3.14 15.12
CA PRO A 125 -27.68 -2.31 15.66
C PRO A 125 -28.07 -0.84 15.55
N ASP A 126 -27.73 -0.06 16.56
CA ASP A 126 -28.00 1.37 16.57
C ASP A 126 -27.07 2.16 15.65
N GLU A 127 -27.27 3.48 15.57
CA GLU A 127 -26.49 4.34 14.67
C GLU A 127 -24.98 4.30 14.95
N ASN A 128 -24.55 4.09 16.18
CA ASN A 128 -23.13 4.02 16.51
C ASN A 128 -22.54 2.63 16.28
N GLU A 129 -23.28 1.57 16.56
CA GLU A 129 -22.85 0.20 16.22
C GLU A 129 -22.63 0.04 14.72
N ARG A 130 -23.43 0.73 13.90
CA ARG A 130 -23.25 0.84 12.44
C ARG A 130 -22.02 1.64 12.01
N LYS A 131 -21.25 2.21 12.95
CA LYS A 131 -19.99 2.93 12.68
C LYS A 131 -18.75 2.05 12.90
N ILE A 132 -18.92 0.77 13.21
CA ILE A 132 -17.82 -0.18 13.13
C ILE A 132 -17.56 -0.51 11.66
N MET A 133 -16.31 -0.43 11.22
CA MET A 133 -15.95 -0.55 9.82
C MET A 133 -14.76 -1.48 9.61
N ILE A 134 -14.79 -2.25 8.54
CA ILE A 134 -13.64 -2.97 8.01
C ILE A 134 -12.73 -1.93 7.36
N CYS A 135 -11.52 -1.75 7.89
CA CYS A 135 -10.60 -0.70 7.43
C CYS A 135 -9.46 -1.25 6.58
N GLU A 136 -9.07 -2.50 6.79
CA GLU A 136 -8.02 -3.14 6.00
C GLU A 136 -8.37 -4.58 5.68
N VAL A 137 -8.05 -5.03 4.47
CA VAL A 137 -8.21 -6.41 4.02
C VAL A 137 -6.94 -6.84 3.28
N TYR A 138 -6.21 -7.78 3.85
CA TYR A 138 -5.09 -8.45 3.22
C TYR A 138 -5.51 -9.86 2.83
N TYR A 139 -5.94 -10.03 1.57
CA TYR A 139 -6.50 -11.28 1.08
C TYR A 139 -5.58 -12.06 0.15
N TYR A 140 -4.52 -11.43 -0.39
CA TYR A 140 -3.58 -12.11 -1.28
C TYR A 140 -2.18 -12.15 -0.67
N ALA A 141 -1.97 -13.15 0.17
CA ALA A 141 -0.71 -13.38 0.87
C ALA A 141 0.48 -13.52 -0.10
N ARG A 142 1.65 -13.03 0.33
CA ARG A 142 2.90 -13.38 -0.36
C ARG A 142 3.19 -14.90 -0.24
N PRO A 143 3.88 -15.50 -1.23
CA PRO A 143 4.16 -16.93 -1.20
C PRO A 143 4.83 -17.38 0.10
N ASN A 144 4.38 -18.52 0.62
CA ASN A 144 4.87 -19.16 1.85
C ASN A 144 4.67 -18.36 3.15
N ARG A 145 3.85 -17.30 3.14
CA ARG A 145 3.53 -16.55 4.37
C ARG A 145 2.35 -17.13 5.15
N ASN A 146 1.33 -17.67 4.46
CA ASN A 146 0.06 -18.08 5.08
C ASN A 146 -0.45 -16.99 6.04
N ASN A 147 -0.56 -15.77 5.51
CA ASN A 147 -1.05 -14.61 6.24
C ASN A 147 -2.14 -13.95 5.40
N GLU A 148 -3.33 -13.93 5.96
CA GLU A 148 -4.44 -13.08 5.55
C GLU A 148 -4.81 -12.28 6.80
N TYR A 149 -5.28 -11.05 6.66
CA TYR A 149 -5.77 -10.31 7.83
C TYR A 149 -6.88 -9.35 7.48
N ILE A 150 -7.67 -9.02 8.50
CA ILE A 150 -8.71 -8.02 8.46
C ILE A 150 -8.48 -7.07 9.64
N CYS A 151 -8.55 -5.77 9.37
CA CYS A 151 -8.57 -4.74 10.40
C CYS A 151 -9.98 -4.18 10.53
N ILE A 152 -10.48 -4.07 11.76
CA ILE A 152 -11.75 -3.41 12.08
C ILE A 152 -11.45 -2.17 12.93
N ALA A 153 -12.16 -1.07 12.70
CA ALA A 153 -12.08 0.13 13.52
C ALA A 153 -13.44 0.63 13.96
N ASN A 154 -13.47 1.34 15.08
CA ASN A 154 -14.66 2.08 15.53
C ASN A 154 -14.57 3.55 15.08
N SER A 155 -15.34 3.91 14.05
CA SER A 155 -15.46 5.30 13.59
C SER A 155 -16.55 6.10 14.33
N GLY A 156 -17.23 5.47 15.28
CA GLY A 156 -18.29 6.07 16.09
C GLY A 156 -17.75 6.91 17.25
N GLU A 157 -18.68 7.48 18.01
CA GLU A 157 -18.38 8.37 19.14
C GLU A 157 -18.39 7.65 20.48
N ARG A 158 -19.02 6.47 20.56
CA ARG A 158 -19.04 5.62 21.76
C ARG A 158 -18.36 4.29 21.53
N LYS A 159 -17.92 3.71 22.65
CA LYS A 159 -17.40 2.35 22.74
C LYS A 159 -18.49 1.33 22.35
N VAL A 160 -18.09 0.26 21.67
CA VAL A 160 -18.97 -0.83 21.22
C VAL A 160 -18.43 -2.17 21.73
N ASN A 161 -19.29 -2.98 22.35
CA ASN A 161 -19.00 -4.37 22.67
C ASN A 161 -19.38 -5.23 21.46
N MET A 162 -18.44 -6.03 20.97
CA MET A 162 -18.59 -6.85 19.76
C MET A 162 -18.68 -8.35 20.08
N GLU A 163 -19.04 -8.73 21.30
CA GLU A 163 -19.22 -10.14 21.69
C GLU A 163 -20.21 -10.84 20.75
N GLY A 164 -19.76 -11.92 20.11
CA GLY A 164 -20.55 -12.73 19.20
C GLY A 164 -20.78 -12.11 17.83
N TRP A 165 -20.25 -10.91 17.56
CA TRP A 165 -20.15 -10.39 16.19
C TRP A 165 -19.17 -11.24 15.40
N TYR A 166 -19.26 -11.23 14.07
CA TYR A 166 -18.43 -12.13 13.27
C TYR A 166 -18.13 -11.58 11.88
N LEU A 167 -17.05 -12.09 11.30
CA LEU A 167 -16.69 -11.87 9.90
C LEU A 167 -17.03 -13.12 9.11
N THR A 168 -17.68 -12.96 7.96
CA THR A 168 -17.96 -14.05 7.01
C THR A 168 -17.55 -13.68 5.60
N THR A 169 -17.21 -14.69 4.79
CA THR A 169 -16.99 -14.55 3.35
C THR A 169 -18.15 -15.04 2.50
N GLU A 170 -19.21 -15.54 3.13
CA GLU A 170 -20.38 -16.14 2.48
C GLU A 170 -21.69 -15.51 2.99
N PRO A 171 -21.83 -14.16 3.00
CA PRO A 171 -22.94 -13.48 3.68
C PRO A 171 -24.34 -13.80 3.13
N TRP A 172 -24.43 -14.47 1.97
CA TRP A 172 -25.66 -14.95 1.33
C TRP A 172 -26.19 -16.26 1.92
N GLU A 173 -25.37 -17.04 2.63
CA GLU A 173 -25.82 -18.27 3.29
C GLU A 173 -26.58 -17.94 4.59
N ARG A 174 -27.36 -18.90 5.09
CA ARG A 174 -28.05 -18.77 6.39
C ARG A 174 -27.02 -18.61 7.51
N ALA A 175 -27.31 -17.82 8.55
CA ALA A 175 -26.33 -17.45 9.59
C ALA A 175 -25.57 -18.64 10.23
N ASP A 176 -26.20 -19.81 10.38
CA ASP A 176 -25.62 -21.04 10.95
C ASP A 176 -24.94 -21.96 9.92
N GLU A 177 -24.99 -21.59 8.64
CA GLU A 177 -24.34 -22.29 7.52
C GLU A 177 -23.15 -21.48 6.95
N GLN A 178 -22.99 -20.23 7.38
CA GLN A 178 -21.87 -19.37 6.99
C GLN A 178 -20.54 -19.84 7.60
N ASN A 179 -19.50 -19.93 6.77
CA ASN A 179 -18.13 -19.97 7.28
C ASN A 179 -17.77 -18.61 7.90
N LYS A 180 -17.29 -18.60 9.15
CA LYS A 180 -17.05 -17.34 9.90
C LYS A 180 -16.01 -17.45 11.00
N ILE A 181 -15.49 -16.29 11.40
CA ILE A 181 -14.71 -16.09 12.63
C ILE A 181 -15.49 -15.18 13.57
N ILE A 182 -15.59 -15.56 14.84
CA ILE A 182 -16.51 -14.96 15.83
C ILE A 182 -15.71 -14.21 16.88
N LEU A 183 -15.95 -12.91 16.99
CA LEU A 183 -15.30 -12.01 17.92
C LEU A 183 -15.62 -12.42 19.37
N PRO A 184 -14.60 -12.50 20.24
CA PRO A 184 -14.79 -12.76 21.66
C PRO A 184 -15.42 -11.54 22.34
N ASP A 185 -15.53 -11.55 23.67
CA ASP A 185 -15.90 -10.37 24.45
C ASP A 185 -14.78 -9.31 24.34
N VAL A 186 -14.86 -8.50 23.29
CA VAL A 186 -13.95 -7.42 22.96
C VAL A 186 -14.75 -6.13 22.86
N GLU A 187 -14.21 -5.08 23.46
CA GLU A 187 -14.83 -3.77 23.39
C GLU A 187 -13.89 -2.79 22.69
N LEU A 188 -14.40 -2.11 21.67
CA LEU A 188 -13.61 -1.22 20.82
C LEU A 188 -13.92 0.25 21.12
N ASN A 189 -12.93 0.99 21.60
CA ASN A 189 -13.04 2.43 21.86
C ASN A 189 -13.09 3.25 20.56
N CYS A 190 -13.51 4.50 20.65
CA CYS A 190 -13.49 5.42 19.51
C CYS A 190 -12.08 5.51 18.89
N SER A 191 -12.01 5.40 17.56
CA SER A 191 -10.79 5.38 16.74
C SER A 191 -9.83 4.22 17.02
N GLU A 192 -10.21 3.26 17.88
CA GLU A 192 -9.43 2.06 18.12
C GLU A 192 -9.57 1.09 16.95
N LYS A 193 -8.49 0.38 16.66
CA LYS A 193 -8.39 -0.66 15.64
C LYS A 193 -8.07 -1.99 16.30
N ILE A 194 -8.63 -3.07 15.75
CA ILE A 194 -8.17 -4.43 16.03
C ILE A 194 -7.76 -5.12 14.74
N TYR A 195 -6.71 -5.93 14.82
CA TYR A 195 -6.16 -6.73 13.74
C TYR A 195 -6.40 -8.20 14.02
N ILE A 196 -7.07 -8.86 13.08
CA ILE A 196 -7.41 -10.27 13.16
C ILE A 196 -6.72 -10.94 11.98
N THR A 197 -5.88 -11.95 12.24
CA THR A 197 -5.00 -12.56 11.22
C THR A 197 -5.12 -14.09 11.13
N GLN A 198 -4.79 -14.64 9.97
CA GLN A 198 -4.62 -16.07 9.76
C GLN A 198 -3.50 -16.66 10.61
N ASN A 199 -2.42 -15.90 10.83
CA ASN A 199 -1.21 -16.38 11.49
C ASN A 199 -0.46 -15.21 12.13
N GLY A 200 -0.47 -15.12 13.47
CA GLY A 200 0.16 -14.04 14.22
C GLY A 200 1.66 -13.93 13.99
N SER A 201 2.37 -15.05 13.86
CA SER A 201 3.82 -15.06 13.58
C SER A 201 4.13 -14.43 12.22
N SER A 202 3.37 -14.79 11.19
CA SER A 202 3.56 -14.26 9.84
C SER A 202 3.16 -12.79 9.76
N PHE A 203 2.05 -12.41 10.40
CA PHE A 203 1.61 -11.03 10.52
C PHE A 203 2.71 -10.15 11.09
N LYS A 204 3.27 -10.51 12.25
CA LYS A 204 4.34 -9.73 12.89
C LYS A 204 5.58 -9.56 12.01
N ILE A 205 5.96 -10.60 11.25
CA ILE A 205 7.11 -10.53 10.35
C ILE A 205 6.86 -9.58 9.17
N GLU A 206 5.61 -9.47 8.69
CA GLU A 206 5.24 -8.60 7.58
C GLU A 206 4.91 -7.17 8.03
N THR A 207 4.38 -6.96 9.23
CA THR A 207 3.89 -5.65 9.73
C THR A 207 4.76 -5.01 10.81
N GLY A 208 5.58 -5.79 11.50
CA GLY A 208 6.47 -5.32 12.59
C GLY A 208 5.79 -5.21 13.97
N PHE A 209 4.51 -5.54 14.10
CA PHE A 209 3.76 -5.53 15.37
C PHE A 209 2.84 -6.75 15.50
N GLU A 210 2.34 -7.02 16.72
CA GLU A 210 1.47 -8.17 16.99
C GLU A 210 0.02 -7.88 16.56
N ALA A 211 -0.67 -8.89 16.04
CA ALA A 211 -2.12 -8.84 15.87
C ALA A 211 -2.84 -9.02 17.21
N ASP A 212 -4.10 -8.60 17.28
CA ASP A 212 -4.94 -8.78 18.47
C ASP A 212 -5.47 -10.21 18.58
N PHE A 213 -5.79 -10.84 17.43
CA PHE A 213 -6.32 -12.20 17.36
C PHE A 213 -5.80 -12.98 16.16
N GLU A 214 -5.72 -14.31 16.27
CA GLU A 214 -5.45 -15.23 15.16
C GLU A 214 -6.53 -16.32 15.00
N TRP A 215 -6.85 -16.74 13.77
CA TRP A 215 -7.86 -17.80 13.53
C TRP A 215 -7.29 -19.19 13.20
N TYR A 216 -5.96 -19.30 13.16
CA TYR A 216 -5.25 -20.56 13.30
C TYR A 216 -4.18 -20.41 14.37
N ASN A 217 -4.15 -21.35 15.31
CA ASN A 217 -3.16 -21.40 16.37
C ASN A 217 -1.76 -21.62 15.77
N CYS A 218 -1.04 -20.51 15.59
CA CYS A 218 0.25 -20.42 14.91
C CYS A 218 1.28 -19.67 15.76
N SER A 219 0.85 -18.98 16.82
CA SER A 219 1.68 -18.12 17.63
C SER A 219 1.19 -18.05 19.09
N HIS A 220 1.54 -16.96 19.78
CA HIS A 220 1.06 -16.65 21.14
C HIS A 220 -0.09 -15.65 21.13
N VAL A 221 -0.47 -15.14 19.94
CA VAL A 221 -1.62 -14.27 19.74
C VAL A 221 -2.89 -15.04 20.13
N PRO A 222 -3.86 -14.43 20.83
CA PRO A 222 -5.11 -15.10 21.21
C PRO A 222 -5.87 -15.69 20.02
N ASP A 223 -6.34 -16.93 20.15
CA ASP A 223 -7.17 -17.60 19.15
C ASP A 223 -8.60 -17.01 19.13
N ILE A 224 -9.14 -16.74 17.94
CA ILE A 224 -10.56 -16.41 17.72
C ILE A 224 -11.36 -17.68 17.37
N GLU A 225 -12.64 -17.73 17.79
CA GLU A 225 -13.51 -18.84 17.43
C GLU A 225 -13.77 -18.87 15.91
N ARG A 226 -13.74 -20.06 15.32
CA ARG A 226 -13.89 -20.26 13.88
C ARG A 226 -14.87 -21.40 13.59
N GLU A 227 -15.93 -21.08 12.85
CA GLU A 227 -16.88 -22.05 12.33
C GLU A 227 -16.59 -22.31 10.85
N GLY A 228 -16.39 -23.59 10.49
CA GLY A 228 -16.12 -24.00 9.12
C GLY A 228 -14.75 -23.56 8.58
N ARG A 229 -14.68 -23.15 7.30
CA ARG A 229 -13.45 -22.73 6.61
C ARG A 229 -13.52 -21.25 6.24
N PHE A 230 -12.90 -20.41 7.05
CA PHE A 230 -12.70 -18.99 6.74
C PHE A 230 -11.41 -18.78 5.94
N VAL A 231 -11.54 -18.34 4.69
CA VAL A 231 -10.43 -18.04 3.76
C VAL A 231 -10.82 -16.87 2.87
N LEU A 232 -9.90 -15.95 2.63
CA LEU A 232 -10.09 -14.84 1.70
C LEU A 232 -9.65 -15.25 0.27
N PRO A 233 -10.54 -15.30 -0.73
CA PRO A 233 -10.15 -15.78 -2.07
C PRO A 233 -9.27 -14.78 -2.83
N ASN A 234 -8.11 -15.23 -3.32
CA ASN A 234 -7.13 -14.39 -4.04
C ASN A 234 -7.64 -13.69 -5.32
N HIS A 235 -8.73 -14.17 -5.95
CA HIS A 235 -9.25 -13.63 -7.21
C HIS A 235 -10.51 -12.76 -7.03
N GLY A 236 -10.92 -12.55 -5.78
CA GLY A 236 -12.10 -11.77 -5.46
C GLY A 236 -13.07 -12.51 -4.55
N GLY A 237 -13.68 -11.74 -3.66
CA GLY A 237 -14.55 -12.24 -2.62
C GLY A 237 -15.28 -11.10 -1.93
N ILE A 238 -16.05 -11.48 -0.91
CA ILE A 238 -16.75 -10.56 -0.04
C ILE A 238 -16.22 -10.79 1.38
N VAL A 239 -16.05 -9.73 2.14
CA VAL A 239 -15.91 -9.79 3.60
C VAL A 239 -17.04 -8.98 4.18
N CYS A 240 -17.87 -9.61 5.00
CA CYS A 240 -18.98 -8.95 5.67
C CYS A 240 -18.78 -9.06 7.18
N LEU A 241 -18.76 -7.91 7.84
CA LEU A 241 -18.86 -7.81 9.29
C LEU A 241 -20.34 -7.84 9.66
N LYS A 242 -20.71 -8.77 10.53
CA LYS A 242 -22.07 -8.91 11.02
C LYS A 242 -22.12 -8.84 12.54
N ASP A 243 -23.23 -8.34 13.07
CA ASP A 243 -23.51 -8.50 14.49
C ASP A 243 -23.94 -9.94 14.82
N LYS A 244 -24.12 -10.23 16.12
CA LYS A 244 -24.54 -11.55 16.59
C LYS A 244 -25.92 -12.00 16.11
N TYR A 245 -26.70 -11.09 15.53
CA TYR A 245 -28.05 -11.32 15.00
C TYR A 245 -28.08 -11.31 13.45
N ASN A 246 -26.93 -11.50 12.79
CA ASN A 246 -26.84 -11.62 11.32
C ASN A 246 -27.20 -10.33 10.54
N HIS A 247 -27.24 -9.16 11.22
CA HIS A 247 -27.31 -7.88 10.52
C HIS A 247 -25.94 -7.51 9.96
N SER A 248 -25.90 -7.14 8.67
CA SER A 248 -24.71 -6.60 8.04
C SER A 248 -24.38 -5.23 8.64
N ILE A 249 -23.16 -5.09 9.16
CA ILE A 249 -22.62 -3.84 9.70
C ILE A 249 -21.80 -3.12 8.63
N ASP A 250 -20.85 -3.83 8.04
CA ASP A 250 -20.00 -3.32 6.96
C ASP A 250 -19.67 -4.45 5.97
N VAL A 251 -19.45 -4.08 4.71
CA VAL A 251 -19.20 -5.01 3.61
C VAL A 251 -18.08 -4.47 2.72
N VAL A 252 -17.15 -5.35 2.36
CA VAL A 252 -16.13 -5.08 1.36
C VAL A 252 -16.23 -6.11 0.26
N VAL A 253 -16.33 -5.63 -0.98
CA VAL A 253 -16.37 -6.48 -2.18
C VAL A 253 -15.12 -6.18 -2.99
N TYR A 254 -14.32 -7.21 -3.30
CA TYR A 254 -13.05 -7.06 -4.01
C TYR A 254 -12.87 -8.09 -5.11
N GLY A 255 -12.02 -7.77 -6.07
CA GLY A 255 -11.69 -8.61 -7.23
C GLY A 255 -12.82 -8.76 -8.23
N ASP A 256 -13.02 -9.97 -8.77
CA ASP A 256 -13.90 -10.19 -9.93
C ASP A 256 -15.33 -10.64 -9.56
N VAL A 257 -15.82 -10.28 -8.36
CA VAL A 257 -17.15 -10.63 -7.86
C VAL A 257 -18.08 -9.42 -7.75
N SER A 258 -19.39 -9.68 -7.71
CA SER A 258 -20.43 -8.66 -7.51
C SER A 258 -21.33 -9.03 -6.34
N TYR A 259 -21.67 -8.06 -5.50
CA TYR A 259 -22.59 -8.22 -4.38
C TYR A 259 -23.33 -6.90 -4.15
N SER A 260 -24.62 -6.97 -3.82
CA SER A 260 -25.50 -5.79 -3.78
C SER A 260 -26.15 -5.52 -2.42
N ASP A 261 -25.99 -6.42 -1.45
CA ASP A 261 -26.45 -6.21 -0.08
C ASP A 261 -25.34 -5.47 0.69
N GLY A 262 -25.54 -4.19 1.00
CA GLY A 262 -24.53 -3.35 1.67
C GLY A 262 -23.36 -2.90 0.78
N TRP A 263 -23.44 -3.05 -0.55
CA TRP A 263 -22.41 -2.56 -1.47
C TRP A 263 -23.01 -1.96 -2.75
N ILE A 264 -22.42 -0.88 -3.24
CA ILE A 264 -22.89 -0.12 -4.40
C ILE A 264 -21.79 -0.09 -5.48
N GLY A 265 -22.10 -0.67 -6.64
CA GLY A 265 -21.26 -0.58 -7.82
C GLY A 265 -20.21 -1.69 -7.92
N GLU A 266 -19.08 -1.38 -8.59
CA GLU A 266 -18.01 -2.34 -8.84
C GLU A 266 -17.21 -2.65 -7.57
N ALA A 267 -16.70 -3.87 -7.50
CA ALA A 267 -15.75 -4.30 -6.48
C ALA A 267 -14.46 -3.49 -6.52
N VAL A 268 -13.74 -3.44 -5.40
CA VAL A 268 -12.38 -2.93 -5.35
C VAL A 268 -11.52 -3.81 -6.25
N LYS A 269 -10.93 -3.24 -7.30
CA LYS A 269 -10.23 -4.03 -8.32
C LYS A 269 -9.07 -4.85 -7.73
N ASN A 270 -8.82 -5.99 -8.36
CA ASN A 270 -7.81 -6.98 -7.97
C ASN A 270 -6.49 -6.31 -7.54
N VAL A 271 -5.96 -6.79 -6.43
CA VAL A 271 -4.64 -6.40 -5.94
C VAL A 271 -3.65 -7.55 -6.06
N ASP A 272 -2.38 -7.21 -6.29
CA ASP A 272 -1.31 -8.19 -6.35
C ASP A 272 -0.98 -8.78 -4.97
N LYS A 273 -0.18 -9.85 -4.97
CA LYS A 273 0.36 -10.46 -3.75
C LYS A 273 1.09 -9.44 -2.88
N GLY A 274 0.83 -9.44 -1.59
CA GLY A 274 1.48 -8.52 -0.66
C GLY A 274 0.87 -7.12 -0.61
N VAL A 275 -0.22 -6.87 -1.33
CA VAL A 275 -0.97 -5.61 -1.29
C VAL A 275 -2.12 -5.73 -0.29
N VAL A 276 -2.27 -4.70 0.52
CA VAL A 276 -3.37 -4.50 1.46
C VAL A 276 -4.37 -3.54 0.83
N LEU A 277 -5.66 -3.91 0.86
CA LEU A 277 -6.73 -2.95 0.63
C LEU A 277 -6.95 -2.16 1.90
N LYS A 278 -6.91 -0.84 1.81
CA LYS A 278 -7.08 0.06 2.94
C LYS A 278 -8.16 1.09 2.65
N ARG A 279 -9.02 1.40 3.63
CA ARG A 279 -9.93 2.54 3.53
C ARG A 279 -9.15 3.85 3.69
N LYS A 280 -9.45 4.82 2.83
CA LYS A 280 -8.81 6.15 2.82
C LYS A 280 -9.08 6.93 4.09
N ASP A 281 -10.32 6.86 4.59
CA ASP A 281 -10.79 7.52 5.79
C ASP A 281 -12.01 6.77 6.38
N PHE A 282 -12.70 7.40 7.33
CA PHE A 282 -13.95 6.88 7.91
C PHE A 282 -15.21 7.36 7.18
N VAL A 283 -15.08 7.88 5.96
CA VAL A 283 -16.21 8.20 5.08
C VAL A 283 -16.52 6.96 4.24
N ASP A 284 -17.65 6.33 4.54
CA ASP A 284 -18.11 5.14 3.83
C ASP A 284 -19.21 5.47 2.82
N THR A 285 -18.92 5.26 1.54
CA THR A 285 -19.91 5.37 0.46
C THR A 285 -20.45 3.99 0.05
N ASN A 286 -19.99 2.92 0.70
CA ASN A 286 -20.22 1.53 0.30
C ASN A 286 -19.77 1.26 -1.15
N THR A 287 -18.68 1.90 -1.59
CA THR A 287 -18.16 1.73 -2.95
C THR A 287 -16.66 1.47 -2.97
N SER A 288 -16.17 1.00 -4.12
CA SER A 288 -14.74 0.81 -4.33
C SER A 288 -13.91 2.09 -4.27
N LYS A 289 -14.53 3.28 -4.29
CA LYS A 289 -13.83 4.57 -4.21
C LYS A 289 -13.30 4.88 -2.82
N ASP A 290 -13.84 4.23 -1.80
CA ASP A 290 -13.44 4.41 -0.40
C ASP A 290 -12.08 3.77 -0.10
N TRP A 291 -11.55 3.00 -1.06
CA TRP A 291 -10.39 2.13 -0.89
C TRP A 291 -9.18 2.60 -1.69
N GLU A 292 -8.02 2.35 -1.11
CA GLU A 292 -6.70 2.51 -1.69
C GLU A 292 -5.84 1.25 -1.45
N ARG A 293 -4.61 1.26 -1.98
CA ARG A 293 -3.71 0.10 -2.02
C ARG A 293 -2.39 0.49 -1.39
N SER A 294 -1.92 -0.31 -0.43
CA SER A 294 -0.57 -0.19 0.15
C SER A 294 0.13 -1.55 0.17
N ILE A 295 1.46 -1.57 0.27
CA ILE A 295 2.18 -2.82 0.46
C ILE A 295 2.20 -3.15 1.95
N ILE A 296 1.97 -4.42 2.31
CA ILE A 296 2.01 -4.87 3.69
C ILE A 296 3.33 -4.46 4.37
N GLY A 297 3.20 -3.84 5.54
CA GLY A 297 4.32 -3.33 6.33
C GLY A 297 4.87 -1.97 5.92
N GLN A 298 4.31 -1.30 4.90
CA GLN A 298 4.62 0.11 4.66
C GLN A 298 4.14 0.98 5.83
N SER A 299 4.88 2.05 6.10
CA SER A 299 4.52 3.04 7.11
C SER A 299 3.45 4.01 6.62
N GLU A 300 2.91 4.77 7.58
CA GLU A 300 1.95 5.86 7.35
C GLU A 300 2.34 7.07 8.20
N PHE A 301 3.56 7.56 8.02
CA PHE A 301 4.06 8.73 8.72
C PHE A 301 3.30 9.99 8.27
N PRO A 302 2.76 10.77 9.22
CA PRO A 302 2.18 12.06 8.87
C PRO A 302 3.27 13.03 8.40
N SER A 303 2.89 14.04 7.62
CA SER A 303 3.81 15.12 7.29
C SER A 303 4.20 15.89 8.56
N PHE A 304 5.47 16.27 8.65
CA PHE A 304 6.00 16.96 9.83
C PHE A 304 6.35 18.40 9.51
N ARG A 305 5.66 19.33 10.17
CA ARG A 305 5.89 20.77 10.03
C ARG A 305 6.64 21.30 11.23
N GLY A 306 7.64 22.13 10.98
CA GLY A 306 8.49 22.68 12.02
C GLY A 306 9.03 24.06 11.67
N LYS A 307 9.77 24.62 12.62
CA LYS A 307 10.43 25.90 12.48
C LYS A 307 11.89 25.75 12.90
N ALA A 308 12.79 26.27 12.08
CA ALA A 308 14.23 26.26 12.34
C ALA A 308 14.81 27.67 12.24
N TYR A 309 16.09 27.80 12.60
CA TYR A 309 16.81 29.08 12.63
C TYR A 309 18.16 29.02 11.90
N ARG A 310 18.80 27.84 11.85
CA ARG A 310 20.09 27.67 11.18
C ARG A 310 19.99 26.61 10.12
N ALA A 311 20.44 26.98 8.92
CA ALA A 311 20.61 26.05 7.82
C ALA A 311 21.81 26.41 6.95
N ILE A 312 22.30 25.43 6.20
CA ILE A 312 23.28 25.60 5.14
C ILE A 312 22.69 25.01 3.88
N ALA A 313 22.38 25.84 2.89
CA ALA A 313 22.01 25.37 1.55
C ALA A 313 23.26 25.24 0.69
N PHE A 314 23.33 24.17 -0.10
CA PHE A 314 24.48 23.84 -0.93
C PHE A 314 24.08 23.10 -2.20
N CYS A 315 25.00 23.03 -3.16
CA CYS A 315 24.82 22.24 -4.37
C CYS A 315 26.09 21.49 -4.77
N SER A 316 25.90 20.39 -5.49
CA SER A 316 26.96 19.69 -6.22
C SER A 316 27.02 20.19 -7.67
N PRO A 317 28.21 20.18 -8.29
CA PRO A 317 29.50 19.79 -7.73
C PRO A 317 30.20 20.90 -6.92
N ASP A 318 29.59 22.08 -6.79
CA ASP A 318 30.27 23.30 -6.34
C ASP A 318 30.85 23.26 -4.92
N CYS A 319 30.05 22.80 -3.93
CA CYS A 319 30.43 22.92 -2.52
C CYS A 319 29.92 21.80 -1.60
N SER A 320 29.23 20.79 -2.11
CA SER A 320 28.64 19.71 -1.30
C SER A 320 29.66 18.92 -0.46
N TYR A 321 30.79 18.51 -1.05
CA TYR A 321 31.83 17.77 -0.32
C TYR A 321 32.40 18.58 0.84
N ASP A 322 32.68 19.87 0.63
CA ASP A 322 33.20 20.76 1.67
C ASP A 322 32.22 20.98 2.83
N VAL A 323 30.92 21.01 2.56
CA VAL A 323 29.89 21.13 3.59
C VAL A 323 29.75 19.82 4.36
N ILE A 324 29.54 18.70 3.66
CA ILE A 324 29.29 17.40 4.27
C ILE A 324 30.51 16.93 5.06
N SER A 325 31.71 16.98 4.47
CA SER A 325 32.93 16.48 5.12
C SER A 325 33.24 17.18 6.44
N LYS A 326 32.97 18.49 6.57
CA LYS A 326 33.18 19.25 7.82
C LYS A 326 32.30 18.74 8.96
N GLU A 327 31.09 18.32 8.64
CA GLU A 327 30.11 17.86 9.62
C GLU A 327 30.39 16.43 10.09
N LEU A 328 31.22 15.66 9.38
CA LEU A 328 31.57 14.28 9.74
C LEU A 328 32.84 14.17 10.62
N VAL A 329 33.56 15.26 10.89
CA VAL A 329 34.86 15.21 11.59
C VAL A 329 34.72 14.97 13.10
N ASN A 330 33.79 15.66 13.76
CA ASN A 330 33.66 15.68 15.23
C ASN A 330 32.24 15.30 15.65
N ILE A 331 31.82 14.10 15.30
CA ILE A 331 30.49 13.57 15.59
C ILE A 331 30.54 12.50 16.69
N SER A 332 29.47 12.40 17.46
CA SER A 332 29.26 11.38 18.50
C SER A 332 28.32 10.27 18.04
N GLU A 333 27.31 10.59 17.23
CA GLU A 333 26.43 9.62 16.58
C GLU A 333 26.06 10.05 15.15
N ILE A 334 25.81 9.05 14.29
CA ILE A 334 25.22 9.26 12.97
C ILE A 334 24.27 8.13 12.59
N LYS A 335 23.08 8.51 12.11
CA LYS A 335 22.15 7.64 11.39
C LYS A 335 22.15 8.05 9.92
N LEU A 336 22.59 7.16 9.03
CA LEU A 336 22.76 7.45 7.61
C LEU A 336 21.87 6.55 6.76
N ASN A 337 20.98 7.15 5.97
CA ASN A 337 20.14 6.44 5.01
C ASN A 337 20.46 6.89 3.59
N LEU A 338 20.89 5.96 2.74
CA LEU A 338 21.24 6.21 1.34
C LEU A 338 20.75 5.07 0.45
N TYR A 339 20.47 5.36 -0.81
CA TYR A 339 20.31 4.31 -1.83
C TYR A 339 21.65 3.64 -2.17
N MET A 340 22.71 4.44 -2.27
CA MET A 340 24.04 3.98 -2.68
C MET A 340 25.15 4.82 -2.01
N PHE A 341 26.20 4.17 -1.55
CA PHE A 341 27.37 4.77 -0.91
C PHE A 341 28.66 4.17 -1.47
N THR A 342 29.30 4.89 -2.40
CA THR A 342 30.57 4.48 -3.04
C THR A 342 31.67 5.54 -2.98
N ASP A 343 31.47 6.65 -2.27
CA ASP A 343 32.51 7.66 -2.09
C ASP A 343 33.51 7.23 -1.00
N PRO A 344 34.77 6.93 -1.37
CA PRO A 344 35.74 6.41 -0.40
C PRO A 344 36.24 7.48 0.57
N PHE A 345 36.12 8.76 0.24
CA PHE A 345 36.66 9.84 1.06
C PHE A 345 35.71 10.20 2.20
N LEU A 346 34.41 10.23 1.94
CA LEU A 346 33.40 10.32 3.00
C LEU A 346 33.42 9.07 3.89
N ALA A 347 33.58 7.89 3.30
CA ALA A 347 33.73 6.64 4.06
C ALA A 347 34.96 6.66 4.99
N ASP A 348 36.09 7.19 4.53
CA ASP A 348 37.30 7.34 5.35
C ASP A 348 37.09 8.30 6.52
N LEU A 349 36.29 9.37 6.37
CA LEU A 349 35.94 10.26 7.47
C LEU A 349 35.11 9.53 8.53
N LEU A 350 34.09 8.78 8.10
CA LEU A 350 33.29 7.95 9.00
C LEU A 350 34.12 6.86 9.69
N ASN A 351 35.05 6.22 8.97
CA ASN A 351 35.90 5.20 9.57
C ASN A 351 36.92 5.77 10.57
N LYS A 352 37.29 7.06 10.45
CA LYS A 352 38.21 7.73 11.38
C LYS A 352 37.53 8.18 12.68
N THR A 353 36.23 8.43 12.68
CA THR A 353 35.50 8.77 13.90
C THR A 353 35.28 7.56 14.81
N ASN A 354 34.95 7.82 16.08
CA ASN A 354 34.50 6.84 17.07
C ASN A 354 32.99 6.95 17.34
N ALA A 355 32.25 7.62 16.46
CA ALA A 355 30.81 7.80 16.59
C ALA A 355 30.04 6.47 16.58
N GLU A 356 28.90 6.43 17.27
CA GLU A 356 27.91 5.38 17.08
C GLU A 356 27.30 5.55 15.68
N MET A 357 27.44 4.52 14.82
CA MET A 357 26.98 4.58 13.43
C MET A 357 25.88 3.55 13.20
N LYS A 358 24.74 4.01 12.68
CA LYS A 358 23.71 3.15 12.08
C LYS A 358 23.54 3.54 10.62
N ILE A 359 23.75 2.59 9.72
CA ILE A 359 23.73 2.84 8.28
C ILE A 359 22.70 1.91 7.64
N LEU A 360 21.79 2.49 6.86
CA LEU A 360 20.81 1.78 6.05
C LEU A 360 21.07 2.07 4.56
N LEU A 361 21.28 1.02 3.78
CA LEU A 361 21.53 1.06 2.33
C LEU A 361 20.47 0.23 1.59
N ASP A 362 20.27 0.43 0.29
CA ASP A 362 19.46 -0.51 -0.51
C ASP A 362 20.31 -1.71 -0.96
N GLY A 363 19.84 -2.94 -0.75
CA GLY A 363 20.58 -4.14 -1.19
C GLY A 363 20.28 -4.57 -2.63
N ASN A 364 19.23 -4.05 -3.26
CA ASN A 364 18.83 -4.41 -4.63
C ASN A 364 19.01 -3.23 -5.60
N VAL A 365 20.17 -2.57 -5.54
CA VAL A 365 20.55 -1.47 -6.45
C VAL A 365 20.42 -1.90 -7.92
N ILE A 366 19.83 -1.03 -8.74
CA ILE A 366 19.75 -1.23 -10.20
C ILE A 366 21.15 -1.41 -10.78
N GLY A 367 21.37 -2.52 -11.50
CA GLY A 367 22.68 -2.89 -12.04
C GLY A 367 23.54 -3.74 -11.10
N GLY A 368 23.06 -4.03 -9.89
CA GLY A 368 23.75 -4.82 -8.88
C GLY A 368 24.54 -3.96 -7.89
N LEU A 369 24.84 -4.55 -6.73
CA LEU A 369 25.56 -3.88 -5.65
C LEU A 369 27.05 -3.64 -6.03
N PRO A 370 27.54 -2.39 -6.03
CA PRO A 370 28.93 -2.08 -6.36
C PRO A 370 29.93 -2.70 -5.37
N MET A 371 31.12 -3.08 -5.85
CA MET A 371 32.18 -3.62 -4.99
C MET A 371 32.72 -2.56 -4.01
N GLU A 372 32.72 -1.29 -4.43
CA GLU A 372 33.05 -0.14 -3.61
C GLU A 372 32.10 -0.02 -2.41
N GLU A 373 30.80 -0.18 -2.63
CA GLU A 373 29.81 -0.14 -1.55
C GLU A 373 30.00 -1.33 -0.60
N ARG A 374 30.19 -2.54 -1.14
CA ARG A 374 30.52 -3.71 -0.33
C ARG A 374 31.76 -3.50 0.54
N TYR A 375 32.79 -2.84 -0.01
CA TYR A 375 33.99 -2.51 0.74
C TYR A 375 33.72 -1.50 1.86
N ILE A 376 32.97 -0.44 1.57
CA ILE A 376 32.59 0.59 2.56
C ILE A 376 31.74 -0.02 3.66
N ALA A 377 30.72 -0.80 3.30
CA ALA A 377 29.87 -1.52 4.24
C ALA A 377 30.70 -2.45 5.13
N TRP A 378 31.60 -3.25 4.55
CA TRP A 378 32.52 -4.10 5.31
C TRP A 378 33.43 -3.31 6.27
N MET A 379 33.99 -2.18 5.81
CA MET A 379 34.86 -1.33 6.61
C MET A 379 34.11 -0.73 7.79
N LEU A 380 32.94 -0.13 7.54
CA LEU A 380 32.15 0.56 8.55
C LEU A 380 31.44 -0.43 9.49
N SER A 381 31.10 -1.64 9.03
CA SER A 381 30.50 -2.67 9.89
C SER A 381 31.44 -3.18 10.99
N LYS A 382 32.74 -2.83 10.97
CA LYS A 382 33.68 -3.13 12.05
C LYS A 382 33.56 -2.20 13.25
N LYS A 383 32.86 -1.06 13.09
CA LYS A 383 32.68 -0.04 14.14
C LYS A 383 31.23 0.44 14.30
N GLY A 384 30.36 0.14 13.35
CA GLY A 384 28.95 0.51 13.36
C GLY A 384 28.05 -0.62 12.87
N GLU A 385 26.75 -0.35 12.85
CA GLU A 385 25.73 -1.28 12.39
C GLU A 385 25.29 -0.91 10.97
N VAL A 386 25.69 -1.74 10.00
CA VAL A 386 25.29 -1.59 8.60
C VAL A 386 24.19 -2.59 8.29
N ARG A 387 23.10 -2.12 7.71
CA ARG A 387 21.99 -2.95 7.23
C ARG A 387 21.63 -2.59 5.80
N TYR A 388 21.14 -3.57 5.06
CA TYR A 388 20.53 -3.37 3.75
C TYR A 388 19.03 -3.58 3.84
N MET A 389 18.26 -2.72 3.18
CA MET A 389 16.88 -3.02 2.82
C MET A 389 16.90 -3.86 1.53
N MET A 390 16.58 -5.15 1.62
CA MET A 390 16.69 -6.07 0.48
C MET A 390 15.56 -7.11 0.42
N ALA A 391 15.22 -7.53 -0.79
CA ALA A 391 14.38 -8.67 -1.09
C ALA A 391 15.27 -9.89 -1.42
N ASN A 392 14.78 -11.07 -1.04
CA ASN A 392 15.26 -12.36 -1.48
C ASN A 392 14.08 -13.32 -1.52
N GLU A 393 13.31 -13.30 -2.62
CA GLU A 393 12.07 -14.09 -2.73
C GLU A 393 12.30 -15.60 -2.65
N GLU A 394 13.48 -16.09 -3.05
CA GLU A 394 13.86 -17.51 -2.91
C GLU A 394 13.94 -17.92 -1.43
N GLU A 395 14.36 -17.00 -0.56
CA GLU A 395 14.37 -17.16 0.89
C GLU A 395 13.10 -16.62 1.57
N GLY A 396 12.10 -16.21 0.78
CA GLY A 396 10.84 -15.64 1.25
C GLY A 396 10.96 -14.23 1.82
N VAL A 397 12.06 -13.51 1.58
CA VAL A 397 12.24 -12.12 2.06
C VAL A 397 11.66 -11.14 1.05
N TYR A 398 10.76 -10.30 1.54
CA TYR A 398 9.97 -9.39 0.75
C TYR A 398 10.08 -7.95 1.27
N LYS A 399 10.31 -6.99 0.38
CA LYS A 399 10.43 -5.57 0.76
C LYS A 399 9.10 -4.89 0.95
N ARG A 400 9.07 -3.98 1.92
CA ARG A 400 8.02 -2.97 2.13
C ARG A 400 8.05 -1.88 1.06
N TYR A 401 9.23 -1.49 0.60
CA TYR A 401 9.43 -0.48 -0.45
C TYR A 401 10.18 -1.07 -1.63
N LYS A 402 9.84 -0.66 -2.85
CA LYS A 402 10.53 -1.14 -4.07
C LYS A 402 12.03 -0.82 -4.00
N TYR A 403 12.37 0.42 -3.64
CA TYR A 403 13.72 0.84 -3.30
C TYR A 403 13.73 1.71 -2.04
N ASN A 404 14.76 1.54 -1.21
CA ASN A 404 15.22 2.53 -0.25
C ASN A 404 16.00 3.60 -1.00
N HIS A 405 15.32 4.69 -1.35
CA HIS A 405 15.88 5.75 -2.18
C HIS A 405 15.98 7.10 -1.46
N ALA A 406 15.72 7.16 -0.16
CA ALA A 406 15.99 8.33 0.65
C ALA A 406 17.50 8.64 0.73
N LYS A 407 17.85 9.93 0.82
CA LYS A 407 19.22 10.38 1.10
C LYS A 407 19.20 11.42 2.21
N TYR A 408 19.50 10.97 3.42
CA TYR A 408 19.61 11.85 4.57
C TYR A 408 20.56 11.28 5.64
N ALA A 409 21.11 12.19 6.44
CA ALA A 409 21.89 11.86 7.62
C ALA A 409 21.35 12.62 8.83
N ILE A 410 21.32 11.96 9.98
CA ILE A 410 21.02 12.57 11.28
C ILE A 410 22.30 12.49 12.10
N ILE A 411 22.78 13.64 12.57
CA ILE A 411 24.05 13.79 13.29
C ILE A 411 23.77 14.33 14.68
N ASP A 412 24.26 13.63 15.71
CA ASP A 412 24.17 14.00 17.13
C ASP A 412 22.76 14.32 17.64
N GLY A 413 21.72 13.77 17.01
CA GLY A 413 20.31 14.08 17.30
C GLY A 413 19.93 15.55 17.10
N LYS A 414 20.73 16.33 16.35
CA LYS A 414 20.61 17.80 16.31
C LYS A 414 20.71 18.40 14.91
N LYS A 415 21.38 17.70 14.00
CA LYS A 415 21.61 18.17 12.63
C LYS A 415 21.10 17.14 11.66
N CYS A 416 20.46 17.62 10.60
CA CYS A 416 19.98 16.78 9.51
C CYS A 416 20.54 17.28 8.18
N ILE A 417 21.10 16.37 7.39
CA ILE A 417 21.43 16.60 5.98
C ILE A 417 20.35 15.93 5.16
N ILE A 418 19.74 16.64 4.22
CA ILE A 418 18.75 16.11 3.27
C ILE A 418 19.18 16.59 1.88
N GLU A 419 19.27 15.68 0.92
CA GLU A 419 19.78 15.99 -0.41
C GLU A 419 19.19 15.11 -1.52
N SER A 420 19.39 15.52 -2.76
CA SER A 420 19.01 14.74 -3.95
C SER A 420 20.05 13.67 -4.33
N ALA A 421 21.28 13.80 -3.81
CA ALA A 421 22.46 13.03 -4.19
C ALA A 421 22.69 11.78 -3.34
N ASN A 422 23.16 10.71 -3.98
CA ASN A 422 23.83 9.62 -3.27
C ASN A 422 25.27 10.01 -2.90
N TRP A 423 25.86 9.37 -1.89
CA TRP A 423 27.27 9.58 -1.53
C TRP A 423 28.18 8.78 -2.45
N VAL A 424 28.31 9.29 -3.67
CA VAL A 424 29.10 8.73 -4.76
C VAL A 424 29.94 9.84 -5.39
N LYS A 425 31.02 9.49 -6.10
CA LYS A 425 32.01 10.49 -6.58
C LYS A 425 31.47 11.57 -7.50
N ASN A 426 30.38 11.33 -8.23
CA ASN A 426 29.69 12.35 -9.02
C ASN A 426 28.51 13.00 -8.29
N GLY A 427 28.06 12.45 -7.16
CA GLY A 427 27.02 13.03 -6.32
C GLY A 427 27.59 14.03 -5.31
N VAL A 428 28.66 13.66 -4.62
CA VAL A 428 29.38 14.50 -3.63
C VAL A 428 30.88 14.55 -3.98
N PRO A 429 31.26 15.22 -5.08
CA PRO A 429 32.62 15.20 -5.62
C PRO A 429 33.61 16.02 -4.78
N ILE A 430 34.84 15.51 -4.60
CA ILE A 430 35.96 16.30 -4.04
C ILE A 430 36.36 17.46 -4.94
N ASP A 431 36.52 17.20 -6.24
CA ASP A 431 36.91 18.22 -7.20
C ASP A 431 35.65 18.84 -7.79
N ASN A 432 35.44 20.12 -7.49
CA ASN A 432 34.23 20.84 -7.85
C ASN A 432 34.11 21.16 -9.35
N SER A 433 35.01 20.66 -10.19
CA SER A 433 34.90 20.70 -11.66
C SER A 433 34.16 19.50 -12.26
N TYR A 434 33.80 18.51 -11.44
CA TYR A 434 33.19 17.26 -11.88
C TYR A 434 32.00 16.89 -11.01
N GLY A 435 30.91 16.42 -11.61
CA GLY A 435 29.79 15.82 -10.90
C GLY A 435 28.45 16.12 -11.55
N ASN A 436 27.40 15.65 -10.89
CA ASN A 436 26.02 15.95 -11.21
C ASN A 436 25.62 17.28 -10.58
N ARG A 437 24.65 17.97 -11.18
CA ARG A 437 23.89 18.98 -10.47
C ARG A 437 22.95 18.30 -9.48
N GLU A 438 23.11 18.64 -8.20
CA GLU A 438 22.33 18.13 -7.07
C GLU A 438 22.14 19.27 -6.05
N TRP A 439 21.06 19.25 -5.28
CA TRP A 439 20.80 20.20 -4.21
C TRP A 439 20.80 19.50 -2.85
N GLY A 440 21.23 20.22 -1.82
CA GLY A 440 21.21 19.72 -0.46
C GLY A 440 21.05 20.85 0.56
N VAL A 441 20.56 20.46 1.73
CA VAL A 441 20.44 21.35 2.89
C VAL A 441 20.90 20.62 4.15
N LEU A 442 21.64 21.34 4.98
CA LEU A 442 21.88 20.99 6.37
C LEU A 442 21.02 21.88 7.26
N ILE A 443 20.30 21.32 8.22
CA ILE A 443 19.48 22.06 9.18
C ILE A 443 19.87 21.67 10.62
N GLU A 444 20.08 22.66 11.48
CA GLU A 444 20.25 22.44 12.93
C GLU A 444 18.86 22.54 13.61
N ASN A 445 18.24 21.40 13.92
CA ASN A 445 16.94 21.32 14.57
C ASN A 445 16.71 19.94 15.21
N GLU A 446 16.53 19.90 16.54
CA GLU A 446 16.32 18.65 17.30
C GLU A 446 14.99 17.97 16.92
N SER A 447 13.91 18.72 16.74
CA SER A 447 12.61 18.14 16.39
C SER A 447 12.59 17.51 14.99
N LEU A 448 13.31 18.09 14.02
CA LEU A 448 13.55 17.49 12.72
C LEU A 448 14.37 16.20 12.84
N ALA A 449 15.41 16.21 13.67
CA ALA A 449 16.25 15.05 13.93
C ALA A 449 15.47 13.91 14.61
N ASP A 450 14.55 14.23 15.52
CA ASP A 450 13.66 13.26 16.18
C ASP A 450 12.68 12.63 15.19
N TYR A 451 12.05 13.44 14.33
CA TYR A 451 11.14 12.94 13.30
C TYR A 451 11.87 12.03 12.32
N LEU A 452 12.99 12.48 11.73
CA LEU A 452 13.77 11.64 10.82
C LEU A 452 14.38 10.42 11.51
N SER A 453 14.72 10.51 12.81
CA SER A 453 15.13 9.34 13.59
C SER A 453 14.01 8.33 13.73
N THR A 454 12.76 8.77 13.87
CA THR A 454 11.59 7.88 13.91
C THR A 454 11.43 7.13 12.59
N VAL A 455 11.50 7.84 11.46
CA VAL A 455 11.48 7.24 10.11
C VAL A 455 12.64 6.26 9.94
N PHE A 456 13.87 6.69 10.26
CA PHE A 456 15.06 5.86 10.15
C PHE A 456 14.96 4.57 10.96
N LEU A 457 14.56 4.65 12.22
CA LEU A 457 14.51 3.50 13.13
C LEU A 457 13.42 2.52 12.74
N TYR A 458 12.32 2.98 12.14
CA TYR A 458 11.29 2.11 11.57
C TYR A 458 11.81 1.33 10.35
N ASP A 459 12.48 2.02 9.42
CA ASP A 459 13.02 1.38 8.22
C ASP A 459 14.19 0.44 8.56
N TRP A 460 15.04 0.83 9.52
CA TRP A 460 16.19 0.07 10.01
C TRP A 460 15.82 -1.11 10.92
N ASN A 461 14.62 -1.14 11.51
CA ASN A 461 14.22 -2.10 12.55
C ASN A 461 14.48 -3.57 12.13
N PRO A 462 15.29 -4.34 12.91
CA PRO A 462 15.61 -5.74 12.62
C PRO A 462 14.42 -6.71 12.67
N SER A 463 13.27 -6.27 13.18
CA SER A 463 12.04 -7.08 13.21
C SER A 463 11.40 -7.20 11.83
N PHE A 464 11.70 -6.28 10.90
CA PHE A 464 11.28 -6.43 9.52
C PHE A 464 12.22 -7.35 8.76
N GLN A 465 11.62 -8.29 8.02
CA GLN A 465 12.33 -9.27 7.20
C GLN A 465 13.25 -8.64 6.15
N ASP A 466 12.93 -7.44 5.65
CA ASP A 466 13.69 -6.79 4.59
C ASP A 466 14.86 -5.97 5.10
N SER A 467 14.93 -5.72 6.41
CA SER A 467 16.07 -5.08 7.05
C SER A 467 17.08 -6.16 7.42
N ILE A 468 18.12 -6.33 6.61
CA ILE A 468 19.10 -7.42 6.74
C ILE A 468 20.44 -6.86 7.22
N PRO A 469 21.04 -7.40 8.31
CA PRO A 469 22.35 -6.95 8.75
C PRO A 469 23.43 -7.32 7.73
N PHE A 470 24.47 -6.49 7.63
CA PHE A 470 25.65 -6.81 6.83
C PHE A 470 26.28 -8.14 7.31
N ASP A 471 26.45 -9.09 6.40
CA ASP A 471 27.15 -10.35 6.62
C ASP A 471 28.40 -10.42 5.74
N GLU A 472 29.58 -10.43 6.37
CA GLU A 472 30.85 -10.48 5.64
C GLU A 472 31.02 -11.75 4.77
N LYS A 473 30.28 -12.83 5.08
CA LYS A 473 30.30 -14.10 4.35
C LYS A 473 29.38 -14.13 3.14
N SER A 474 28.48 -13.16 3.02
CA SER A 474 27.57 -13.07 1.87
C SER A 474 28.37 -12.91 0.58
N PHE A 475 28.10 -13.78 -0.40
CA PHE A 475 28.78 -13.72 -1.70
C PHE A 475 28.43 -12.44 -2.47
N THR A 476 27.18 -12.00 -2.37
CA THR A 476 26.61 -10.89 -3.15
C THR A 476 26.71 -9.55 -2.41
N HIS A 477 26.59 -9.55 -1.07
CA HIS A 477 26.51 -8.32 -0.26
C HIS A 477 27.60 -8.19 0.81
N GLY A 478 28.42 -9.23 0.99
CA GLY A 478 29.45 -9.27 2.00
C GLY A 478 30.77 -8.68 1.54
N ARG A 479 31.86 -9.06 2.21
CA ARG A 479 33.20 -8.53 1.94
C ARG A 479 33.57 -8.75 0.46
N PRO A 480 34.17 -7.75 -0.23
CA PRO A 480 34.71 -7.95 -1.57
C PRO A 480 35.83 -9.02 -1.62
N PRO A 481 36.15 -9.56 -2.80
CA PRO A 481 37.32 -10.43 -3.00
C PRO A 481 38.64 -9.83 -2.49
N GLU A 482 39.61 -10.67 -2.12
CA GLU A 482 40.89 -10.22 -1.54
C GLU A 482 41.74 -9.35 -2.49
N ASP A 483 41.54 -9.49 -3.79
CA ASP A 483 42.20 -8.71 -4.84
C ASP A 483 41.48 -7.39 -5.17
N PHE A 484 40.31 -7.14 -4.60
CA PHE A 484 39.63 -5.86 -4.74
C PHE A 484 40.38 -4.76 -3.97
N SER A 485 40.59 -3.62 -4.63
CA SER A 485 41.15 -2.43 -4.01
C SER A 485 40.28 -1.22 -4.31
N MET A 486 40.08 -0.39 -3.28
CA MET A 486 39.25 0.80 -3.39
C MET A 486 39.93 1.83 -4.31
N ASN A 487 39.17 2.37 -5.26
CA ASN A 487 39.66 3.39 -6.17
C ASN A 487 39.59 4.79 -5.54
N TYR A 488 40.73 5.41 -5.25
CA TYR A 488 40.82 6.80 -4.73
C TYR A 488 41.11 7.84 -5.82
N PHE A 489 40.95 7.51 -7.10
CA PHE A 489 41.01 8.50 -8.18
C PHE A 489 39.96 9.59 -7.96
N ILE A 490 40.39 10.86 -8.03
CA ILE A 490 39.54 12.04 -7.97
C ILE A 490 39.22 12.45 -9.41
N PRO A 491 37.98 12.23 -9.89
CA PRO A 491 37.60 12.64 -11.23
C PRO A 491 37.61 14.17 -11.35
N LYS A 492 37.94 14.65 -12.54
CA LYS A 492 37.94 16.09 -12.88
C LYS A 492 37.13 16.29 -14.15
N GLY A 493 36.56 17.47 -14.29
CA GLY A 493 35.76 17.84 -15.45
C GLY A 493 36.08 19.26 -15.89
N ASP A 494 35.24 19.76 -16.79
CA ASP A 494 35.38 21.10 -17.38
C ASP A 494 34.39 22.11 -16.78
N TYR A 495 33.57 21.69 -15.81
CA TYR A 495 32.70 22.59 -15.08
C TYR A 495 33.52 23.57 -14.25
N VAL A 496 33.07 24.81 -14.17
CA VAL A 496 33.71 25.85 -13.35
C VAL A 496 32.73 26.21 -12.25
N ALA A 497 33.07 25.83 -11.01
CA ALA A 497 32.27 26.14 -9.83
C ALA A 497 31.95 27.64 -9.73
N LYS A 498 30.68 27.94 -9.45
CA LYS A 498 30.09 29.27 -9.35
C LYS A 498 29.46 29.55 -7.99
N PHE A 499 29.04 28.52 -7.29
CA PHE A 499 28.20 28.66 -6.10
C PHE A 499 28.99 28.33 -4.83
N SER A 500 28.92 29.24 -3.85
CA SER A 500 29.35 28.96 -2.48
C SER A 500 28.14 28.50 -1.66
N PRO A 501 28.32 27.80 -0.53
CA PRO A 501 27.20 27.47 0.35
C PRO A 501 26.55 28.75 0.91
N LEU A 502 25.22 28.74 1.02
CA LEU A 502 24.46 29.80 1.71
C LEU A 502 24.30 29.42 3.18
N TYR A 503 24.72 30.29 4.09
CA TYR A 503 24.50 30.14 5.53
C TYR A 503 23.30 30.98 5.95
N LEU A 504 22.22 30.31 6.33
CA LEU A 504 21.01 30.95 6.82
C LEU A 504 21.04 31.01 8.35
N ASN A 505 20.86 32.21 8.91
CA ASN A 505 20.79 32.47 10.35
C ASN A 505 19.55 33.32 10.70
N SER A 506 18.44 32.99 10.05
CA SER A 506 17.12 33.61 10.19
C SER A 506 16.08 32.50 10.34
N SER A 507 14.92 32.84 10.87
CA SER A 507 13.90 31.83 11.14
C SER A 507 13.07 31.51 9.89
N PHE A 508 12.84 30.23 9.64
CA PHE A 508 12.06 29.74 8.51
C PHE A 508 11.20 28.54 8.93
N ASN A 509 10.08 28.34 8.23
CA ASN A 509 9.26 27.15 8.39
C ASN A 509 9.74 26.06 7.43
N PHE A 510 9.50 24.81 7.80
CA PHE A 510 9.74 23.68 6.93
C PHE A 510 8.66 22.61 7.08
N THR A 511 8.47 21.82 6.02
CA THR A 511 7.64 20.61 6.00
C THR A 511 8.50 19.45 5.49
N VAL A 512 8.67 18.40 6.29
CA VAL A 512 9.31 17.16 5.86
C VAL A 512 8.27 16.28 5.18
N ILE A 513 8.64 15.75 4.02
CA ILE A 513 7.80 14.86 3.24
C ILE A 513 8.49 13.50 3.09
N VAL A 514 7.70 12.44 3.12
CA VAL A 514 8.18 11.06 3.05
C VAL A 514 7.31 10.32 2.03
N ALA A 515 7.93 9.65 1.07
CA ALA A 515 7.23 8.80 0.11
C ALA A 515 7.31 7.34 0.56
N PRO A 516 6.23 6.54 0.42
CA PRO A 516 4.95 6.89 -0.20
C PRO A 516 3.91 7.54 0.73
N ASP A 517 4.27 7.82 1.98
CA ASP A 517 3.34 8.17 3.06
C ASP A 517 2.54 9.47 2.81
N ASN A 518 3.22 10.56 2.43
CA ASN A 518 2.61 11.89 2.30
C ASN A 518 3.19 12.75 1.18
N ALA A 519 4.22 12.28 0.48
CA ALA A 519 4.94 13.08 -0.50
C ALA A 519 4.09 13.57 -1.67
N GLU A 520 3.17 12.74 -2.20
CA GLU A 520 2.32 13.12 -3.32
C GLU A 520 1.43 14.32 -2.96
N GLU A 521 0.71 14.22 -1.83
CA GLU A 521 -0.19 15.27 -1.35
C GLU A 521 0.55 16.57 -1.04
N GLU A 522 1.68 16.49 -0.33
CA GLU A 522 2.43 17.68 0.08
C GLU A 522 3.12 18.38 -1.10
N ILE A 523 3.56 17.63 -2.13
CA ILE A 523 4.09 18.24 -3.37
C ILE A 523 2.95 18.88 -4.16
N LEU A 524 1.79 18.22 -4.30
CA LEU A 524 0.61 18.81 -4.94
C LEU A 524 0.18 20.09 -4.23
N HIS A 525 0.15 20.09 -2.90
CA HIS A 525 -0.16 21.26 -2.08
C HIS A 525 0.86 22.39 -2.29
N LEU A 526 2.17 22.08 -2.31
CA LEU A 526 3.22 23.07 -2.63
C LEU A 526 2.97 23.75 -3.98
N LEU A 527 2.76 22.95 -5.03
CA LEU A 527 2.45 23.45 -6.38
C LEU A 527 1.15 24.25 -6.40
N ASP A 528 0.16 23.85 -5.59
CA ASP A 528 -1.10 24.55 -5.49
C ASP A 528 -0.97 25.97 -4.92
N THR A 529 0.01 26.19 -4.03
CA THR A 529 0.26 27.52 -3.45
C THR A 529 0.86 28.55 -4.42
N ALA A 530 1.24 28.16 -5.64
CA ALA A 530 1.92 29.04 -6.59
C ALA A 530 1.00 30.11 -7.19
N GLU A 531 1.45 31.37 -7.14
CA GLU A 531 0.72 32.52 -7.69
C GLU A 531 1.43 33.18 -8.89
N LYS A 532 2.77 33.07 -8.99
CA LYS A 532 3.60 33.81 -9.95
C LYS A 532 4.45 32.88 -10.80
N GLU A 533 5.18 31.96 -10.18
CA GLU A 533 6.17 31.12 -10.86
C GLU A 533 6.41 29.77 -10.18
N ILE A 534 6.61 28.74 -11.00
CA ILE A 534 7.08 27.42 -10.59
C ILE A 534 8.31 27.05 -11.43
N LEU A 535 9.44 26.81 -10.76
CA LEU A 535 10.66 26.31 -11.38
C LEU A 535 10.87 24.86 -10.93
N VAL A 536 10.98 23.93 -11.87
CA VAL A 536 11.14 22.49 -11.59
C VAL A 536 12.44 22.00 -12.21
N GLU A 537 13.30 21.40 -11.41
CA GLU A 537 14.51 20.73 -11.89
C GLU A 537 14.49 19.27 -11.47
N GLN A 538 14.40 18.37 -12.46
CA GLN A 538 14.21 16.95 -12.24
C GLN A 538 15.18 16.13 -13.08
N ALA A 539 15.74 15.07 -12.50
CA ALA A 539 16.50 14.08 -13.26
C ALA A 539 15.59 13.44 -14.32
N TYR A 540 14.34 13.14 -13.96
CA TYR A 540 13.29 12.80 -14.90
C TYR A 540 11.87 13.04 -14.37
N ILE A 541 10.93 13.13 -15.31
CA ILE A 541 9.49 13.11 -15.02
C ILE A 541 8.83 12.08 -15.94
N GLU A 542 8.10 11.14 -15.35
CA GLU A 542 7.29 10.15 -16.05
C GLU A 542 5.92 10.75 -16.40
N LYS A 543 5.52 10.64 -17.67
CA LYS A 543 4.27 11.26 -18.16
C LYS A 543 3.02 10.51 -17.71
N ASP A 544 3.01 9.19 -17.89
CA ASP A 544 1.85 8.33 -17.63
C ASP A 544 2.14 7.41 -16.45
N TRP A 545 1.23 7.38 -15.49
CA TRP A 545 1.18 6.42 -14.38
C TRP A 545 0.14 5.35 -14.68
N GLU A 546 0.08 4.30 -13.86
CA GLU A 546 -0.86 3.18 -14.02
C GLU A 546 -2.34 3.64 -14.09
N ASP A 547 -2.69 4.70 -13.36
CA ASP A 547 -4.05 5.22 -13.22
C ASP A 547 -4.35 6.47 -14.06
N GLY A 548 -3.40 7.00 -14.83
CA GLY A 548 -3.63 8.18 -15.67
C GLY A 548 -2.38 8.99 -15.98
N ILE A 549 -2.56 10.27 -16.28
CA ILE A 549 -1.44 11.21 -16.41
C ILE A 549 -0.88 11.46 -15.01
N ASN A 550 0.44 11.64 -14.91
CA ASN A 550 1.10 12.03 -13.68
C ASN A 550 0.41 13.27 -13.04
N PRO A 551 -0.17 13.15 -11.82
CA PRO A 551 -0.91 14.23 -11.17
C PRO A 551 -0.06 15.49 -10.94
N LEU A 552 1.26 15.36 -10.74
CA LEU A 552 2.16 16.51 -10.59
C LEU A 552 2.28 17.27 -11.92
N LEU A 553 2.33 16.57 -13.05
CA LEU A 553 2.31 17.20 -14.37
C LEU A 553 0.97 17.86 -14.67
N GLU A 554 -0.15 17.21 -14.33
CA GLU A 554 -1.48 17.81 -14.49
C GLU A 554 -1.59 19.11 -13.69
N LYS A 555 -1.11 19.13 -12.44
CA LYS A 555 -1.08 20.33 -11.60
C LYS A 555 -0.21 21.44 -12.20
N LEU A 556 0.95 21.11 -12.79
CA LEU A 556 1.77 22.11 -13.50
C LEU A 556 1.05 22.70 -14.71
N ILE A 557 0.35 21.88 -15.50
CA ILE A 557 -0.44 22.33 -16.65
C ILE A 557 -1.57 23.25 -16.18
N GLU A 558 -2.32 22.84 -15.16
CA GLU A 558 -3.39 23.64 -14.55
C GLU A 558 -2.88 25.03 -14.11
N LYS A 559 -1.74 25.09 -13.41
CA LYS A 559 -1.15 26.36 -12.97
C LYS A 559 -0.68 27.21 -14.13
N ASN A 560 -0.09 26.59 -15.16
CA ASN A 560 0.32 27.34 -16.34
C ASN A 560 -0.88 27.95 -17.09
N GLU A 561 -1.97 27.19 -17.23
CA GLU A 561 -3.22 27.66 -17.84
C GLU A 561 -3.89 28.77 -17.01
N SER A 562 -3.72 28.77 -15.67
CA SER A 562 -4.18 29.86 -14.80
C SER A 562 -3.27 31.10 -14.81
N GLY A 563 -2.18 31.09 -15.59
CA GLY A 563 -1.29 32.25 -15.78
C GLY A 563 -0.01 32.24 -14.93
N VAL A 564 0.23 31.18 -14.14
CA VAL A 564 1.50 31.00 -13.41
C VAL A 564 2.61 30.64 -14.41
N ARG A 565 3.78 31.26 -14.28
CA ARG A 565 4.92 30.96 -15.16
C ARG A 565 5.51 29.60 -14.75
N VAL A 566 5.60 28.65 -15.66
CA VAL A 566 6.17 27.32 -15.36
C VAL A 566 7.41 27.10 -16.22
N LYS A 567 8.53 26.73 -15.59
CA LYS A 567 9.82 26.42 -16.23
C LYS A 567 10.34 25.08 -15.72
N ILE A 568 10.68 24.17 -16.63
CA ILE A 568 11.11 22.82 -16.26
C ILE A 568 12.47 22.48 -16.88
N ILE A 569 13.43 22.02 -16.09
CA ILE A 569 14.68 21.43 -16.56
C ILE A 569 14.61 19.92 -16.37
N LEU A 570 14.87 19.18 -17.46
CA LEU A 570 15.01 17.73 -17.46
C LEU A 570 16.41 17.31 -17.90
N ASN A 571 16.90 16.19 -17.38
CA ASN A 571 18.20 15.68 -17.75
C ASN A 571 18.20 15.00 -19.12
N TYR A 572 19.30 15.17 -19.86
CA TYR A 572 19.70 14.26 -20.92
C TYR A 572 21.09 13.75 -20.64
N ASN A 573 21.21 12.42 -20.53
CA ASN A 573 22.49 11.77 -20.29
C ASN A 573 22.67 10.60 -21.28
N PRO A 574 23.67 10.64 -22.17
CA PRO A 574 23.90 9.60 -23.18
C PRO A 574 24.01 8.17 -22.64
N ALA A 575 24.35 7.99 -21.36
CA ALA A 575 24.43 6.68 -20.71
C ALA A 575 23.06 6.07 -20.35
N TYR A 576 21.97 6.86 -20.34
CA TYR A 576 20.66 6.45 -19.85
C TYR A 576 19.56 6.61 -20.91
N TYR A 577 19.57 5.71 -21.91
CA TYR A 577 18.64 5.77 -23.05
C TYR A 577 17.16 5.78 -22.64
N SER A 578 16.74 4.91 -21.70
CA SER A 578 15.33 4.82 -21.27
C SER A 578 14.85 6.11 -20.60
N THR A 579 15.68 6.70 -19.74
CA THR A 579 15.37 7.96 -19.06
C THR A 579 15.32 9.12 -20.03
N ASN A 580 16.22 9.16 -21.02
CA ASN A 580 16.18 10.18 -22.07
C ASN A 580 14.87 10.11 -22.87
N LYS A 581 14.45 8.90 -23.30
CA LYS A 581 13.20 8.72 -24.06
C LYS A 581 11.99 9.19 -23.25
N MET A 582 11.93 8.87 -21.96
CA MET A 582 10.88 9.34 -21.06
C MET A 582 10.87 10.87 -20.94
N ASN A 583 12.03 11.50 -20.76
CA ASN A 583 12.11 12.96 -20.70
C ASN A 583 11.75 13.63 -22.03
N GLU A 584 12.14 13.05 -23.17
CA GLU A 584 11.75 13.52 -24.50
C GLU A 584 10.23 13.43 -24.70
N GLU A 585 9.59 12.34 -24.28
CA GLU A 585 8.13 12.17 -24.31
C GLU A 585 7.42 13.22 -23.43
N THR A 586 7.94 13.50 -22.23
CA THR A 586 7.41 14.54 -21.35
C THR A 586 7.60 15.94 -21.95
N CYS A 587 8.75 16.23 -22.57
CA CYS A 587 8.98 17.49 -23.29
C CYS A 587 7.97 17.66 -24.44
N ASP A 588 7.71 16.60 -25.21
CA ASP A 588 6.77 16.62 -26.34
C ASP A 588 5.31 16.78 -25.90
N PHE A 589 4.98 16.34 -24.69
CA PHE A 589 3.66 16.51 -24.09
C PHE A 589 3.45 17.95 -23.59
N LEU A 590 4.47 18.56 -22.99
CA LEU A 590 4.42 19.89 -22.38
C LEU A 590 4.70 21.04 -23.35
N LYS A 591 4.29 20.94 -24.63
CA LYS A 591 4.62 21.91 -25.70
C LYS A 591 4.23 23.38 -25.43
N ASN A 592 3.28 23.62 -24.53
CA ASN A 592 2.84 24.98 -24.15
C ASN A 592 3.55 25.51 -22.90
N ILE A 593 4.38 24.69 -22.24
CA ILE A 593 5.19 25.04 -21.09
C ILE A 593 6.65 25.12 -21.54
N ASP A 594 7.41 26.04 -20.95
CA ASP A 594 8.83 26.15 -21.23
C ASP A 594 9.60 25.00 -20.54
N VAL A 595 9.98 24.00 -21.33
CA VAL A 595 10.77 22.84 -20.88
C VAL A 595 12.13 22.83 -21.57
N LYS A 596 13.21 22.67 -20.79
CA LYS A 596 14.58 22.51 -21.27
C LYS A 596 15.09 21.10 -20.98
N LEU A 597 15.34 20.34 -22.04
CA LEU A 597 16.14 19.13 -21.96
C LEU A 597 17.63 19.50 -21.97
N GLN A 598 18.27 19.48 -20.80
CA GLN A 598 19.66 19.91 -20.62
C GLN A 598 20.64 18.79 -21.03
N LYS A 599 21.48 19.06 -22.04
CA LYS A 599 22.40 18.09 -22.66
C LYS A 599 23.87 18.32 -22.31
N GLU A 600 24.19 19.49 -21.77
CA GLU A 600 25.57 19.94 -21.55
C GLU A 600 25.97 19.96 -20.08
N LEU A 601 24.99 19.74 -19.19
CA LEU A 601 25.18 19.57 -17.75
C LEU A 601 24.37 18.36 -17.29
N ASN A 602 24.97 17.46 -16.51
CA ASN A 602 24.25 16.28 -16.02
C ASN A 602 23.36 16.68 -14.84
N ILE A 603 22.06 16.83 -15.09
CA ILE A 603 21.07 17.16 -14.08
C ILE A 603 20.66 15.88 -13.35
N HIS A 604 20.87 15.83 -12.05
CA HIS A 604 20.38 14.72 -11.24
C HIS A 604 19.64 15.20 -9.99
N ASN A 605 19.27 16.48 -9.97
CA ASN A 605 18.48 17.11 -8.92
C ASN A 605 17.01 16.68 -8.97
N LYS A 606 16.29 16.89 -7.86
CA LYS A 606 14.83 16.72 -7.71
C LYS A 606 14.29 17.86 -6.85
N GLY A 607 14.31 19.05 -7.45
CA GLY A 607 14.01 20.31 -6.79
C GLY A 607 12.84 21.04 -7.41
N VAL A 608 12.15 21.83 -6.58
CA VAL A 608 11.09 22.74 -7.01
C VAL A 608 11.26 24.07 -6.29
N ILE A 609 11.04 25.18 -6.98
CA ILE A 609 10.97 26.51 -6.39
C ILE A 609 9.61 27.10 -6.75
N VAL A 610 8.91 27.65 -5.77
CA VAL A 610 7.61 28.30 -5.95
C VAL A 610 7.72 29.76 -5.52
N ASP A 611 7.37 30.66 -6.44
CA ASP A 611 7.26 32.11 -6.26
C ASP A 611 8.52 32.84 -5.76
N GLY A 612 9.68 32.18 -5.75
CA GLY A 612 10.89 32.70 -5.12
C GLY A 612 10.81 32.73 -3.59
N GLU A 613 9.86 32.00 -3.00
CA GLU A 613 9.53 32.03 -1.56
C GLU A 613 9.65 30.65 -0.91
N LYS A 614 9.40 29.57 -1.66
CA LYS A 614 9.44 28.19 -1.17
C LYS A 614 10.35 27.33 -2.04
N VAL A 615 11.08 26.40 -1.43
CA VAL A 615 11.92 25.43 -2.13
C VAL A 615 11.70 24.01 -1.62
N LEU A 616 11.53 23.06 -2.52
CA LEU A 616 11.60 21.62 -2.25
C LEU A 616 12.99 21.10 -2.60
N ILE A 617 13.60 20.39 -1.67
CA ILE A 617 14.84 19.62 -1.85
C ILE A 617 14.52 18.17 -1.52
N SER A 618 14.70 17.24 -2.46
CA SER A 618 14.25 15.86 -2.26
C SER A 618 15.08 14.83 -3.02
N SER A 619 14.87 13.57 -2.69
CA SER A 619 15.33 12.43 -3.48
C SER A 619 14.34 11.96 -4.55
N ILE A 620 13.16 12.59 -4.63
CA ILE A 620 11.95 12.09 -5.30
C ILE A 620 11.92 12.51 -6.76
N ASN A 621 12.22 11.58 -7.67
CA ASN A 621 11.91 11.81 -9.08
C ASN A 621 10.40 11.78 -9.27
N TRP A 622 9.88 12.50 -10.26
CA TRP A 622 8.44 12.51 -10.53
C TRP A 622 8.02 11.35 -11.44
N GLY A 623 8.34 10.14 -11.00
CA GLY A 623 7.80 8.89 -11.54
C GLY A 623 6.95 8.16 -10.51
N GLU A 624 6.02 7.32 -10.96
CA GLU A 624 5.05 6.67 -10.08
C GLU A 624 5.74 5.84 -9.00
N ASN A 625 6.81 5.13 -9.38
CA ASN A 625 7.57 4.32 -8.44
C ASN A 625 8.23 5.16 -7.33
N SER A 626 8.82 6.32 -7.67
CA SER A 626 9.47 7.17 -6.67
C SER A 626 8.46 7.72 -5.67
N ILE A 627 7.28 8.13 -6.14
CA ILE A 627 6.27 8.76 -5.28
C ILE A 627 5.44 7.74 -4.50
N ARG A 628 5.04 6.62 -5.13
CA ARG A 628 4.06 5.68 -4.55
C ARG A 628 4.65 4.35 -4.08
N ARG A 629 5.92 4.03 -4.40
CA ARG A 629 6.47 2.68 -4.15
C ARG A 629 7.86 2.66 -3.50
N ASN A 630 8.64 3.73 -3.61
CA ASN A 630 9.96 3.85 -2.98
C ASN A 630 9.84 4.50 -1.61
N ARG A 631 10.81 4.19 -0.74
CA ARG A 631 11.11 5.04 0.42
C ARG A 631 11.93 6.22 -0.08
N GLU A 632 11.38 7.43 -0.03
CA GLU A 632 12.08 8.67 -0.39
C GLU A 632 11.85 9.73 0.70
N VAL A 633 12.69 10.76 0.74
CA VAL A 633 12.54 11.90 1.67
C VAL A 633 12.73 13.21 0.93
N GLY A 634 11.99 14.23 1.34
CA GLY A 634 12.21 15.60 0.93
C GLY A 634 11.90 16.60 2.04
N ILE A 635 12.25 17.85 1.81
CA ILE A 635 11.93 18.96 2.70
C ILE A 635 11.53 20.18 1.88
N ILE A 636 10.37 20.74 2.24
CA ILE A 636 9.87 22.00 1.72
C ILE A 636 10.27 23.08 2.72
N ILE A 637 10.94 24.13 2.27
CA ILE A 637 11.43 25.23 3.11
C ILE A 637 10.81 26.53 2.63
N GLU A 638 10.20 27.27 3.56
CA GLU A 638 9.63 28.61 3.33
C GLU A 638 10.67 29.67 3.72
N SER A 639 11.45 30.13 2.74
CA SER A 639 12.51 31.12 2.93
C SER A 639 12.87 31.76 1.59
N GLU A 640 12.61 33.06 1.45
CA GLU A 640 13.02 33.85 0.27
C GLU A 640 14.53 33.76 0.03
N GLU A 641 15.35 33.89 1.09
CA GLU A 641 16.83 33.80 0.96
C GLU A 641 17.28 32.46 0.38
N MET A 642 16.65 31.35 0.78
CA MET A 642 16.99 30.02 0.30
C MET A 642 16.42 29.77 -1.11
N ALA A 643 15.19 30.20 -1.37
CA ALA A 643 14.59 30.11 -2.70
C ALA A 643 15.40 30.92 -3.72
N GLU A 644 15.82 32.15 -3.40
CA GLU A 644 16.71 32.95 -4.24
C GLU A 644 18.05 32.26 -4.54
N TYR A 645 18.60 31.52 -3.57
CA TYR A 645 19.85 30.79 -3.76
C TYR A 645 19.71 29.68 -4.80
N PHE A 646 18.69 28.83 -4.65
CA PHE A 646 18.42 27.76 -5.60
C PHE A 646 17.90 28.28 -6.93
N GLU A 647 17.19 29.42 -6.96
CA GLU A 647 16.76 30.07 -8.19
C GLU A 647 17.96 30.55 -9.02
N LYS A 648 19.00 31.12 -8.38
CA LYS A 648 20.25 31.49 -9.07
C LYS A 648 20.92 30.27 -9.70
N ILE A 649 20.88 29.12 -9.03
CA ILE A 649 21.40 27.85 -9.56
C ILE A 649 20.55 27.38 -10.74
N PHE A 650 19.23 27.32 -10.56
CA PHE A 650 18.28 26.96 -11.60
C PHE A 650 18.48 27.78 -12.89
N TRP A 651 18.54 29.11 -12.79
CA TRP A 651 18.73 29.95 -13.97
C TRP A 651 20.11 29.82 -14.59
N TYR A 652 21.14 29.51 -13.81
CA TYR A 652 22.44 29.19 -14.34
C TYR A 652 22.39 27.88 -15.13
N ASP A 653 21.76 26.83 -14.60
CA ASP A 653 21.62 25.54 -15.28
C ASP A 653 20.69 25.64 -16.50
N TRP A 654 19.65 26.47 -16.43
CA TRP A 654 18.77 26.83 -17.54
C TRP A 654 19.52 27.52 -18.68
N ASN A 655 20.50 28.36 -18.37
CA ASN A 655 21.28 29.07 -19.38
C ASN A 655 22.63 28.42 -19.67
N TYR A 656 22.97 27.34 -18.97
CA TYR A 656 24.26 26.70 -19.08
C TYR A 656 24.49 26.25 -20.52
N LYS A 657 25.65 26.68 -21.03
CA LYS A 657 26.19 26.23 -22.30
C LYS A 657 27.64 25.84 -22.12
N PHE A 658 28.01 24.68 -22.65
CA PHE A 658 29.41 24.25 -22.65
C PHE A 658 30.21 25.08 -23.67
N GLU A 659 31.10 25.93 -23.19
CA GLU A 659 32.07 26.60 -24.06
C GLU A 659 33.29 25.70 -24.27
N GLU A 660 33.39 25.07 -25.45
CA GLU A 660 34.58 24.28 -25.83
C GLU A 660 35.80 25.22 -25.79
N LYS A 661 36.72 25.00 -24.83
CA LYS A 661 38.01 25.69 -24.85
C LYS A 661 38.71 25.35 -26.16
N ALA A 662 39.05 26.36 -26.96
CA ALA A 662 39.74 26.19 -28.23
C ALA A 662 40.97 25.26 -28.04
N GLY A 663 40.85 24.03 -28.53
CA GLY A 663 41.79 22.95 -28.24
C GLY A 663 43.15 23.20 -28.91
N TYR A 664 44.11 23.77 -28.16
CA TYR A 664 45.52 23.76 -28.53
C TYR A 664 46.05 22.31 -28.70
N GLU A 665 45.41 21.31 -28.08
CA GLU A 665 45.76 19.90 -28.19
C GLU A 665 45.50 19.30 -29.59
N LYS A 666 44.38 19.66 -30.25
CA LYS A 666 44.11 19.21 -31.63
C LYS A 666 45.17 19.76 -32.60
N ILE A 667 45.61 21.00 -32.39
CA ILE A 667 46.70 21.63 -33.17
C ILE A 667 48.04 20.94 -32.89
N PHE A 668 48.33 20.58 -31.64
CA PHE A 668 49.57 19.93 -31.24
C PHE A 668 49.68 18.49 -31.77
N VAL A 669 48.60 17.70 -31.68
CA VAL A 669 48.53 16.34 -32.23
C VAL A 669 48.64 16.36 -33.75
N PHE A 670 47.99 17.32 -34.42
CA PHE A 670 48.09 17.49 -35.87
C PHE A 670 49.51 17.90 -36.30
N ALA A 671 50.18 18.78 -35.54
CA ALA A 671 51.56 19.17 -35.77
C ALA A 671 52.54 17.98 -35.60
N ILE A 672 52.35 17.16 -34.56
CA ILE A 672 53.14 15.93 -34.35
C ILE A 672 52.93 14.94 -35.50
N PHE A 673 51.69 14.76 -35.97
CA PHE A 673 51.42 13.92 -37.14
C PHE A 673 52.13 14.43 -38.39
N ILE A 674 52.10 15.73 -38.66
CA ILE A 674 52.78 16.35 -39.81
C ILE A 674 54.30 16.16 -39.71
N ILE A 675 54.89 16.42 -38.54
CA ILE A 675 56.33 16.26 -38.31
C ILE A 675 56.74 14.79 -38.48
N THR A 676 55.96 13.85 -37.93
CA THR A 676 56.22 12.42 -38.05
C THR A 676 56.13 11.97 -39.51
N PHE A 677 55.12 12.44 -40.25
CA PHE A 677 54.97 12.14 -41.68
C PHE A 677 56.10 12.72 -42.53
N LEU A 678 56.55 13.95 -42.23
CA LEU A 678 57.72 14.58 -42.87
C LEU A 678 59.01 13.81 -42.61
N LEU A 679 59.23 13.31 -41.39
CA LEU A 679 60.40 12.49 -41.04
C LEU A 679 60.39 11.15 -41.79
N ILE A 680 59.23 10.51 -41.90
CA ILE A 680 59.06 9.27 -42.67
C ILE A 680 59.31 9.53 -44.17
N TYR A 681 58.74 10.59 -44.73
CA TYR A 681 58.94 10.96 -46.14
C TYR A 681 60.41 11.30 -46.47
N LEU A 682 61.11 12.00 -45.57
CA LEU A 682 62.53 12.32 -45.73
C LEU A 682 63.45 11.10 -45.57
N HIS A 683 63.06 10.12 -44.74
CA HIS A 683 63.77 8.85 -44.62
C HIS A 683 63.61 7.98 -45.88
N TRP A 684 62.44 8.01 -46.52
CA TRP A 684 62.14 7.23 -47.73
C TRP A 684 62.79 7.78 -49.02
N ARG A 685 63.32 9.01 -48.98
CA ARG A 685 64.02 9.67 -50.10
C ARG A 685 65.56 9.58 -50.05
N LYS A 686 66.13 9.02 -48.99
CA LYS A 686 67.54 8.59 -48.94
C LYS A 686 67.64 7.14 -49.38
#